data_AF-A0A9J2PKR3-F1
#
_entry.id   AF-A0A9J2PKR3-F1
#
_cell.length_a   1.000
_cell.length_b   1.000
_cell.length_c   1.000
_cell.angle_alpha   90.00
_cell.angle_beta   90.00
_cell.angle_gamma   90.00
#
_symmetry.space_group_name_H-M   'P 1'
#
loop_
_entity.id
_entity.type
_entity.pdbx_description
1 polymer ?
#
loop_
_entity_poly.entity_id
_entity_poly.type
_entity_poly.pdbx_seq_one_letter_code
_entity_poly.pdbx_strand_id
1 'polypeptide(L)'
;MVLVTLTRNNKCRICVSHQQKQCAAFDYGLRILGAPGVTVAWIACFFIFCCEGFSALSEYVRSGKGIFPLQVTDIGGTREDVVATSESLQAATFGNGLYISCLALLCPTTTEFFYEKGFSRVCITFPKSSISHAQRHTLATSCVMRGAYEHLPIHEEWAASAKKAMKGKDPNKLIWHTPEDILIKPIYTPLDRACDKDKPIEASDMFLADLSCLSFLRHYAPRHSVVLNKEIIFYARLQLPGKYPYTRGPYPTMYTQRPWTIRQYAGFSTVEDSNKFYKDNIKAGQQGLSVAFDLATHRGYDSDNPRVFGDVGMAGVAVDSIEDMKRLFDGIPLDKMSVSMTMNGAVIPVLAMFIAGAEETGVERKLLKGTIQNDILKEFMVRNTYIYPPEHSMRIIGDIFAYTAKNMPKFNSISISGYHMQEAGADAVLEMAFTIADGIQYCQTGLDAGLKIDQFAPRLSFFWGISMNFYMEIAKMRAARRLWATLVNERFKPKNKRSMILRTHSQTSGWSLTEQINARNCSVRSILAFCEAEIKWLLLQDPYNNIIRTTIEAMAAVFGGTQSLHTNSFDEALGLPTPFSARIARNTQIVIQEESGICRVADPWAGSYMMESLTDEILAKALKVIQDVDELGGMAKAVASGMPKLRIEESAAKKQARIDAGKEIIVGVNKYRLEKEERIDILQVDNAKVRESQIAKLKYIKETRDKDRARRALEGVTEAAKTGGNLLEAAIEASSARCTVGEISYAMEKVFSRYAATIRMVSGAYRSAFGNEDEFNKVVDRVRRFAEKEGRQPRIMVAKMGQDGHDRGAKVVSTGFADLGFDVDVGPLFQTPEEAARQAVDADCHAVGASSLAAGHLTLVPALIKELAKLGRPDILVFAGGVIPPQDYDALYKAGVCAVFGPGTRITDCALEVGIIVSTQLAHEQNLFCVIILRCLGVH
;
A
#
# COMPACT_ATOMS: atom_id res chain seq x y z
N MET A 1 -3.72 38.59 -19.11
CA MET A 1 -2.52 38.60 -19.98
C MET A 1 -1.62 39.74 -19.54
N VAL A 2 -0.44 39.44 -19.01
CA VAL A 2 0.63 40.42 -18.82
C VAL A 2 1.48 40.37 -20.08
N LEU A 3 1.42 41.43 -20.88
CA LEU A 3 2.26 41.58 -22.07
C LEU A 3 3.61 42.13 -21.61
N VAL A 4 4.67 41.34 -21.74
CA VAL A 4 6.05 41.81 -21.55
C VAL A 4 6.63 42.09 -22.93
N THR A 5 6.70 43.37 -23.30
CA THR A 5 7.40 43.82 -24.51
C THR A 5 8.84 44.19 -24.15
N LEU A 6 9.81 43.44 -24.66
CA LEU A 6 11.23 43.80 -24.60
C LEU A 6 11.53 44.83 -25.70
N THR A 7 11.88 46.06 -25.32
CA THR A 7 12.53 47.02 -26.23
C THR A 7 14.02 47.10 -25.94
N ARG A 8 14.80 47.36 -26.99
CA ARG A 8 16.25 47.11 -27.17
C ARG A 8 17.23 47.76 -26.16
N ASN A 9 16.79 48.42 -25.10
CA ASN A 9 17.68 49.17 -24.20
C ASN A 9 17.52 48.84 -22.70
N ASN A 10 17.38 47.56 -22.33
CA ASN A 10 17.65 47.00 -20.98
C ASN A 10 17.32 47.92 -19.77
N LYS A 11 16.11 48.48 -19.73
CA LYS A 11 15.55 49.13 -18.53
C LYS A 11 14.16 48.59 -18.26
N CYS A 12 13.99 47.93 -17.12
CA CYS A 12 12.72 47.38 -16.68
C CYS A 12 11.87 48.50 -16.06
N ARG A 13 10.67 48.75 -16.60
CA ARG A 13 9.62 49.55 -15.93
C ARG A 13 8.35 48.70 -15.86
N ILE A 14 7.88 48.48 -14.63
CA ILE A 14 6.58 47.85 -14.35
C ILE A 14 5.56 48.97 -14.23
N CYS A 15 4.57 49.01 -15.12
CA CYS A 15 3.36 49.82 -14.94
C CYS A 15 2.19 48.88 -14.63
N VAL A 16 1.61 49.05 -13.44
CA VAL A 16 0.35 48.41 -13.03
C VAL A 16 -0.77 49.41 -13.30
N SER A 17 -1.82 48.98 -13.99
CA SER A 17 -3.05 49.76 -14.15
C SER A 17 -4.26 48.90 -13.81
N HIS A 18 -5.01 49.35 -12.81
CA HIS A 18 -6.37 48.93 -12.47
C HIS A 18 -7.36 49.64 -13.40
N GLN A 19 -8.29 48.93 -14.06
CA GLN A 19 -9.73 49.12 -13.90
C GLN A 19 -10.60 48.24 -14.82
N GLN A 20 -11.85 48.11 -14.36
CA GLN A 20 -13.01 47.32 -14.75
C GLN A 20 -13.73 47.73 -16.06
N LYS A 21 -14.50 46.75 -16.58
CA LYS A 21 -15.84 46.80 -17.25
C LYS A 21 -15.96 46.75 -18.79
N GLN A 22 -16.76 45.73 -19.17
CA GLN A 22 -17.88 45.66 -20.14
C GLN A 22 -17.68 45.32 -21.63
N CYS A 23 -18.35 44.20 -21.99
CA CYS A 23 -19.19 43.90 -23.16
C CYS A 23 -18.82 44.41 -24.56
N ALA A 24 -18.68 43.50 -25.54
CA ALA A 24 -19.70 43.23 -26.57
C ALA A 24 -19.16 42.28 -27.65
N ALA A 25 -20.08 41.48 -28.21
CA ALA A 25 -19.88 40.56 -29.32
C ALA A 25 -19.57 41.28 -30.64
N PHE A 26 -18.82 40.63 -31.54
CA PHE A 26 -19.07 40.71 -32.99
C PHE A 26 -18.55 39.47 -33.71
N ASP A 27 -19.47 38.89 -34.47
CA ASP A 27 -19.37 37.77 -35.39
C ASP A 27 -18.92 38.29 -36.77
N TYR A 28 -18.09 37.56 -37.52
CA TYR A 28 -18.05 37.59 -39.00
C TYR A 28 -17.12 36.49 -39.53
N GLY A 29 -17.68 35.63 -40.38
CA GLY A 29 -16.98 34.56 -41.07
C GLY A 29 -16.42 34.92 -42.45
N LEU A 30 -15.81 33.88 -43.05
CA LEU A 30 -15.67 33.60 -44.49
C LEU A 30 -14.83 34.57 -45.36
N ARG A 31 -13.66 34.13 -45.83
CA ARG A 31 -13.51 33.44 -47.14
C ARG A 31 -12.04 33.20 -47.56
N ILE A 32 -11.91 32.09 -48.27
CA ILE A 32 -10.77 31.52 -49.01
C ILE A 32 -10.43 32.36 -50.25
N LEU A 33 -9.14 32.38 -50.64
CA LEU A 33 -8.52 32.46 -51.99
C LEU A 33 -6.99 32.54 -51.72
N GLY A 34 -6.02 31.88 -52.35
CA GLY A 34 -5.83 31.16 -53.60
C GLY A 34 -4.29 31.20 -53.85
N ALA A 35 -3.67 30.08 -54.22
CA ALA A 35 -2.22 29.86 -54.44
C ALA A 35 -1.66 30.66 -55.67
N PRO A 36 -0.40 30.52 -56.17
CA PRO A 36 0.72 29.60 -55.83
C PRO A 36 2.19 30.14 -55.93
N GLY A 37 3.14 29.34 -55.39
CA GLY A 37 4.45 29.03 -56.01
C GLY A 37 5.62 30.04 -55.92
N VAL A 38 6.75 29.65 -55.31
CA VAL A 38 8.12 29.68 -55.87
C VAL A 38 9.05 28.80 -54.99
N THR A 39 9.90 28.05 -55.68
CA THR A 39 10.86 27.02 -55.26
C THR A 39 12.26 27.62 -54.97
N VAL A 40 13.16 26.82 -54.36
CA VAL A 40 14.65 26.95 -54.31
C VAL A 40 15.18 27.83 -53.13
N ALA A 41 15.91 27.38 -52.10
CA ALA A 41 17.14 26.58 -51.88
C ALA A 41 18.35 27.46 -51.44
N TRP A 42 18.95 27.07 -50.32
CA TRP A 42 20.37 27.16 -49.91
C TRP A 42 21.02 28.48 -49.38
N ILE A 43 21.44 28.38 -48.10
CA ILE A 43 22.79 28.62 -47.51
C ILE A 43 23.45 30.03 -47.55
N ALA A 44 24.04 30.38 -46.38
CA ALA A 44 25.16 31.31 -46.11
C ALA A 44 24.82 32.82 -46.13
N CYS A 45 25.41 33.73 -45.32
CA CYS A 45 26.47 33.70 -44.30
C CYS A 45 26.72 35.14 -43.76
N PHE A 46 27.58 35.25 -42.72
CA PHE A 46 28.52 36.36 -42.40
C PHE A 46 27.93 37.69 -41.86
N PHE A 47 28.48 38.40 -40.86
CA PHE A 47 29.87 38.80 -40.48
C PHE A 47 30.03 38.86 -38.93
N ILE A 48 31.09 38.35 -38.29
CA ILE A 48 32.45 38.90 -38.07
C ILE A 48 32.51 40.18 -37.20
N PHE A 49 33.13 40.05 -36.01
CA PHE A 49 34.24 40.92 -35.57
C PHE A 49 35.19 40.15 -34.62
N CYS A 50 36.48 40.17 -34.98
CA CYS A 50 37.70 39.93 -34.20
C CYS A 50 37.82 40.93 -33.01
N CYS A 51 38.74 40.93 -32.03
CA CYS A 51 39.95 40.20 -31.65
C CYS A 51 40.32 40.63 -30.20
N GLU A 52 41.37 39.99 -29.63
CA GLU A 52 42.14 40.31 -28.40
C GLU A 52 41.58 39.80 -27.06
N GLY A 53 42.30 38.97 -26.28
CA GLY A 53 43.62 38.40 -26.46
C GLY A 53 43.93 37.38 -25.36
N PHE A 54 44.85 36.45 -25.63
CA PHE A 54 45.87 35.98 -24.67
C PHE A 54 46.92 35.15 -25.44
N SER A 55 48.10 35.73 -25.58
CA SER A 55 49.33 35.08 -26.01
C SER A 55 50.23 34.80 -24.79
N ALA A 56 51.15 33.84 -24.98
CA ALA A 56 52.28 33.44 -24.12
C ALA A 56 52.02 32.36 -23.04
N LEU A 57 52.17 31.08 -23.42
CA LEU A 57 53.46 30.38 -23.21
C LEU A 57 53.52 29.11 -24.09
N SER A 58 54.26 29.22 -25.19
CA SER A 58 54.87 28.07 -25.86
C SER A 58 56.35 28.08 -25.50
N GLU A 59 56.79 27.21 -24.60
CA GLU A 59 58.23 26.94 -24.42
C GLU A 59 58.46 25.58 -23.72
N TYR A 60 58.18 24.47 -24.40
CA TYR A 60 58.82 23.18 -24.06
C TYR A 60 58.91 22.14 -25.20
N VAL A 61 58.64 22.51 -26.47
CA VAL A 61 58.68 21.54 -27.60
C VAL A 61 59.61 21.97 -28.74
N ARG A 62 60.56 22.89 -28.49
CA ARG A 62 61.65 23.18 -29.45
C ARG A 62 63.01 23.35 -28.78
N SER A 63 63.55 22.26 -28.25
CA SER A 63 65.01 22.06 -28.17
C SER A 63 65.31 20.59 -28.46
N GLY A 64 65.39 20.26 -29.75
CA GLY A 64 65.89 18.96 -30.18
C GLY A 64 67.33 18.74 -29.74
N LYS A 65 67.55 17.71 -28.92
CA LYS A 65 68.73 16.82 -28.83
C LYS A 65 68.14 15.49 -28.33
N GLY A 66 67.91 14.47 -29.15
CA GLY A 66 68.90 13.61 -29.81
C GLY A 66 69.39 12.54 -28.80
N ILE A 67 69.50 11.24 -29.06
CA ILE A 67 69.55 10.42 -30.28
C ILE A 67 69.45 8.93 -29.81
N PHE A 68 68.55 8.15 -30.42
CA PHE A 68 68.65 6.72 -30.89
C PHE A 68 69.16 5.55 -29.99
N PRO A 69 68.97 4.26 -30.39
CA PRO A 69 68.01 3.67 -31.35
C PRO A 69 67.42 2.26 -31.02
N LEU A 70 66.61 1.76 -31.98
CA LEU A 70 66.53 0.36 -32.47
C LEU A 70 65.67 -0.63 -31.64
N GLN A 71 64.91 -1.59 -32.20
CA GLN A 71 64.65 -2.00 -33.59
C GLN A 71 63.40 -2.91 -33.59
N VAL A 72 62.62 -2.85 -34.67
CA VAL A 72 61.56 -3.80 -35.01
C VAL A 72 62.20 -5.07 -35.58
N THR A 73 61.72 -6.25 -35.19
CA THR A 73 61.85 -7.47 -36.00
C THR A 73 60.53 -8.24 -36.02
N ASP A 74 60.15 -8.59 -37.24
CA ASP A 74 58.98 -9.32 -37.69
C ASP A 74 59.44 -10.76 -37.97
N ILE A 75 58.79 -11.78 -37.38
CA ILE A 75 58.95 -13.17 -37.80
C ILE A 75 57.60 -13.89 -37.63
N GLY A 76 56.93 -14.15 -38.76
CA GLY A 76 55.99 -15.24 -38.89
C GLY A 76 56.71 -16.59 -38.97
N GLY A 77 56.12 -17.65 -38.44
CA GLY A 77 56.68 -18.99 -38.56
C GLY A 77 56.13 -19.99 -37.55
N THR A 78 55.21 -20.81 -38.04
CA THR A 78 54.93 -22.23 -37.73
C THR A 78 55.50 -22.88 -36.46
N ARG A 79 54.59 -23.61 -35.78
CA ARG A 79 54.77 -24.90 -35.07
C ARG A 79 55.98 -25.02 -34.14
N GLU A 80 55.71 -25.21 -32.85
CA GLU A 80 56.16 -26.41 -32.13
C GLU A 80 55.49 -26.51 -30.76
N ASP A 81 55.00 -27.71 -30.45
CA ASP A 81 54.44 -28.12 -29.16
C ASP A 81 55.56 -28.27 -28.14
N VAL A 82 55.47 -27.61 -26.98
CA VAL A 82 56.28 -27.95 -25.80
C VAL A 82 55.37 -28.00 -24.58
N VAL A 83 55.19 -29.22 -24.06
CA VAL A 83 54.58 -29.53 -22.77
C VAL A 83 55.68 -29.45 -21.71
N ALA A 84 55.48 -28.68 -20.64
CA ALA A 84 56.26 -28.81 -19.41
C ALA A 84 55.46 -28.38 -18.18
N THR A 85 55.52 -29.24 -17.15
CA THR A 85 54.84 -29.19 -15.86
C THR A 85 55.54 -28.27 -14.84
N SER A 86 54.83 -27.98 -13.75
CA SER A 86 55.20 -27.10 -12.63
C SER A 86 56.51 -27.46 -11.92
N GLU A 87 57.36 -26.46 -11.63
CA GLU A 87 57.86 -26.14 -10.28
C GLU A 87 58.83 -24.94 -10.25
N SER A 88 58.85 -24.24 -9.11
CA SER A 88 59.92 -23.40 -8.54
C SER A 88 60.07 -21.91 -8.92
N LEU A 89 59.53 -21.05 -8.03
CA LEU A 89 60.26 -20.07 -7.18
C LEU A 89 61.32 -19.13 -7.83
N GLN A 90 61.07 -17.81 -7.83
CA GLN A 90 61.63 -16.87 -6.84
C GLN A 90 61.34 -15.38 -7.18
N ALA A 91 61.13 -14.62 -6.10
CA ALA A 91 60.75 -13.22 -6.07
C ALA A 91 61.95 -12.27 -6.30
N ALA A 92 61.67 -11.12 -6.90
CA ALA A 92 62.43 -9.89 -6.67
C ALA A 92 61.48 -8.69 -6.64
N THR A 93 61.33 -8.12 -5.45
CA THR A 93 60.52 -6.95 -5.10
C THR A 93 61.23 -5.64 -5.40
N PHE A 94 60.53 -4.65 -5.96
CA PHE A 94 60.69 -3.23 -5.65
C PHE A 94 59.31 -2.55 -5.66
N GLY A 95 58.98 -1.85 -4.56
CA GLY A 95 57.61 -1.50 -4.19
C GLY A 95 57.08 -0.18 -4.74
N ASN A 96 55.76 -0.13 -4.95
CA ASN A 96 54.81 0.71 -4.21
C ASN A 96 53.41 0.63 -4.85
N GLY A 97 52.40 0.21 -4.06
CA GLY A 97 51.03 0.75 -4.14
C GLY A 97 49.90 -0.06 -4.82
N LEU A 98 49.13 -0.75 -3.97
CA LEU A 98 47.66 -0.95 -3.99
C LEU A 98 46.96 -2.00 -4.90
N TYR A 99 46.21 -2.89 -4.19
CA TYR A 99 45.05 -3.75 -4.54
C TYR A 99 45.24 -4.97 -5.46
N ILE A 100 45.17 -6.18 -4.87
CA ILE A 100 44.27 -7.30 -5.24
C ILE A 100 44.31 -8.35 -4.10
N SER A 101 43.15 -8.57 -3.47
CA SER A 101 42.79 -9.75 -2.64
C SER A 101 41.27 -9.63 -2.44
N CYS A 102 40.39 -10.57 -2.77
CA CYS A 102 40.41 -12.01 -2.55
C CYS A 102 39.46 -12.72 -3.52
N LEU A 103 39.84 -13.92 -4.00
CA LEU A 103 38.89 -14.99 -4.31
C LEU A 103 39.64 -16.33 -4.44
N ALA A 104 39.72 -17.05 -3.33
CA ALA A 104 39.97 -18.50 -3.34
C ALA A 104 39.41 -19.08 -2.03
N LEU A 105 38.32 -19.83 -2.16
CA LEU A 105 37.97 -21.01 -1.36
C LEU A 105 36.62 -21.53 -1.86
N LEU A 106 36.65 -22.63 -2.65
CA LEU A 106 35.90 -23.86 -2.38
C LEU A 106 36.07 -24.89 -3.53
N CYS A 107 36.90 -25.89 -3.22
CA CYS A 107 36.92 -27.31 -3.61
C CYS A 107 37.25 -27.77 -5.07
N PRO A 108 38.00 -28.89 -5.21
CA PRO A 108 38.58 -29.35 -6.47
C PRO A 108 37.81 -30.53 -7.08
N THR A 109 37.54 -30.47 -8.38
CA THR A 109 37.36 -31.69 -9.19
C THR A 109 37.95 -31.46 -10.58
N THR A 110 38.93 -32.27 -10.89
CA THR A 110 39.60 -32.43 -12.19
C THR A 110 38.59 -32.57 -13.34
N THR A 111 38.76 -31.80 -14.41
CA THR A 111 38.15 -32.11 -15.71
C THR A 111 39.08 -31.68 -16.83
N GLU A 112 39.52 -32.64 -17.63
CA GLU A 112 40.37 -32.46 -18.81
C GLU A 112 39.61 -31.73 -19.93
N PHE A 113 40.30 -30.82 -20.63
CA PHE A 113 39.77 -30.15 -21.82
C PHE A 113 40.28 -30.87 -23.08
N PHE A 114 39.36 -31.46 -23.86
CA PHE A 114 39.63 -31.81 -25.26
C PHE A 114 39.17 -30.68 -26.17
N TYR A 115 40.08 -30.18 -27.00
CA TYR A 115 39.79 -29.21 -28.06
C TYR A 115 39.61 -29.97 -29.37
N GLU A 116 38.41 -29.96 -29.94
CA GLU A 116 38.17 -30.36 -31.32
C GLU A 116 37.41 -29.27 -32.08
N LYS A 117 37.94 -28.91 -33.25
CA LYS A 117 37.41 -27.85 -34.13
C LYS A 117 36.16 -28.35 -34.85
N GLY A 118 35.04 -27.63 -34.68
CA GLY A 118 33.89 -27.76 -35.58
C GLY A 118 32.59 -27.27 -34.94
N PHE A 119 31.82 -26.46 -35.68
CA PHE A 119 30.52 -25.92 -35.27
C PHE A 119 29.60 -26.98 -34.65
N SER A 120 29.22 -26.80 -33.36
CA SER A 120 27.98 -27.30 -32.75
C SER A 120 27.82 -26.77 -31.32
N ARG A 121 26.58 -26.45 -30.92
CA ARG A 121 26.17 -25.97 -29.59
C ARG A 121 26.77 -26.78 -28.43
N VAL A 122 27.46 -26.12 -27.50
CA VAL A 122 27.79 -26.70 -26.18
C VAL A 122 26.54 -26.64 -25.30
N CYS A 123 25.85 -27.76 -25.17
CA CYS A 123 24.82 -27.98 -24.16
C CYS A 123 25.52 -28.44 -22.87
N ILE A 124 25.55 -27.61 -21.84
CA ILE A 124 25.99 -28.02 -20.51
C ILE A 124 24.82 -28.77 -19.85
N THR A 125 24.85 -30.11 -19.88
CA THR A 125 23.94 -30.96 -19.11
C THR A 125 24.54 -31.23 -17.73
N PHE A 126 23.92 -30.68 -16.67
CA PHE A 126 24.19 -31.11 -15.30
C PHE A 126 23.54 -32.47 -15.03
N PRO A 127 24.20 -33.39 -14.30
CA PRO A 127 23.56 -34.62 -13.82
C PRO A 127 22.35 -34.30 -12.95
N LYS A 128 21.20 -34.89 -13.27
CA LYS A 128 19.93 -34.75 -12.53
C LYS A 128 19.95 -35.57 -11.23
N SER A 129 20.83 -35.27 -10.28
CA SER A 129 20.68 -35.80 -8.91
C SER A 129 21.73 -35.20 -7.98
N SER A 130 21.38 -34.05 -7.38
CA SER A 130 21.92 -33.47 -6.12
C SER A 130 22.14 -31.95 -6.23
N ILE A 131 21.05 -31.18 -6.34
CA ILE A 131 21.08 -29.74 -6.04
C ILE A 131 20.14 -29.54 -4.86
N SER A 132 20.70 -29.23 -3.69
CA SER A 132 19.91 -28.93 -2.49
C SER A 132 19.08 -27.66 -2.69
N HIS A 133 17.99 -27.52 -1.94
CA HIS A 133 17.07 -26.38 -2.04
C HIS A 133 17.84 -25.03 -1.94
N ALA A 134 18.83 -24.95 -1.05
CA ALA A 134 19.67 -23.77 -0.83
C ALA A 134 20.47 -23.31 -2.07
N GLN A 135 20.96 -24.24 -2.91
CA GLN A 135 21.76 -23.87 -4.10
C GLN A 135 20.90 -23.30 -5.25
N ARG A 136 19.59 -23.57 -5.27
CA ARG A 136 18.68 -22.90 -6.23
C ARG A 136 18.44 -21.43 -5.87
N HIS A 137 18.49 -21.08 -4.58
CA HIS A 137 18.30 -19.70 -4.10
C HIS A 137 19.49 -18.78 -4.44
N THR A 138 20.73 -19.29 -4.40
CA THR A 138 21.92 -18.49 -4.75
C THR A 138 21.94 -18.09 -6.23
N LEU A 139 21.45 -18.96 -7.12
CA LEU A 139 21.33 -18.68 -8.56
C LEU A 139 20.22 -17.66 -8.88
N ALA A 140 19.08 -17.70 -8.17
CA ALA A 140 17.98 -16.73 -8.32
C ALA A 140 18.43 -15.31 -7.98
N THR A 141 19.21 -15.14 -6.91
CA THR A 141 19.75 -13.83 -6.49
C THR A 141 20.69 -13.23 -7.56
N SER A 142 21.41 -14.08 -8.30
CA SER A 142 22.37 -13.64 -9.33
C SER A 142 21.73 -13.12 -10.62
N CYS A 143 20.47 -13.48 -10.93
CA CYS A 143 19.82 -13.05 -12.19
C CYS A 143 19.10 -11.70 -12.00
N VAL A 144 18.45 -11.49 -10.85
CA VAL A 144 17.78 -10.23 -10.49
C VAL A 144 18.78 -9.08 -10.28
N MET A 145 19.99 -9.39 -9.79
CA MET A 145 21.01 -8.41 -9.38
C MET A 145 22.16 -8.22 -10.38
N ARG A 146 22.07 -8.73 -11.62
CA ARG A 146 23.08 -8.47 -12.65
C ARG A 146 23.12 -6.97 -12.99
N GLY A 147 24.19 -6.28 -12.58
CA GLY A 147 24.33 -4.84 -12.71
C GLY A 147 23.58 -4.07 -11.62
N ALA A 148 23.67 -4.52 -10.37
CA ALA A 148 23.09 -3.86 -9.20
C ALA A 148 23.51 -2.37 -9.16
N TYR A 149 22.52 -1.49 -8.91
CA TYR A 149 22.78 -0.07 -8.72
C TYR A 149 23.73 0.12 -7.53
N GLU A 150 24.87 0.74 -7.78
CA GLU A 150 25.81 1.14 -6.74
C GLU A 150 25.50 2.57 -6.30
N HIS A 151 25.31 2.76 -5.00
CA HIS A 151 24.92 4.07 -4.47
C HIS A 151 26.11 5.03 -4.52
N LEU A 152 26.20 5.81 -5.60
CA LEU A 152 27.26 6.80 -5.77
C LEU A 152 27.11 7.98 -4.81
N PRO A 153 28.21 8.62 -4.38
CA PRO A 153 28.15 9.85 -3.61
C PRO A 153 27.45 11.00 -4.37
N ILE A 154 27.21 12.11 -3.68
CA ILE A 154 26.73 13.34 -4.32
C ILE A 154 27.78 13.81 -5.33
N HIS A 155 27.34 14.18 -6.54
CA HIS A 155 28.21 14.67 -7.61
C HIS A 155 29.08 15.85 -7.14
N GLU A 156 30.40 15.74 -7.31
CA GLU A 156 31.38 16.64 -6.70
C GLU A 156 31.18 18.13 -7.07
N GLU A 157 30.99 18.43 -8.36
CA GLU A 157 30.78 19.82 -8.81
C GLU A 157 29.48 20.42 -8.26
N TRP A 158 28.44 19.59 -8.14
CA TRP A 158 27.17 20.03 -7.56
C TRP A 158 27.33 20.22 -6.06
N ALA A 159 28.03 19.33 -5.37
CA ALA A 159 28.31 19.44 -3.95
C ALA A 159 29.10 20.72 -3.64
N ALA A 160 30.11 21.08 -4.44
CA ALA A 160 30.85 22.33 -4.31
C ALA A 160 29.93 23.56 -4.46
N SER A 161 29.04 23.54 -5.45
CA SER A 161 28.07 24.61 -5.70
C SER A 161 27.02 24.71 -4.58
N ALA A 162 26.50 23.58 -4.12
CA ALA A 162 25.55 23.49 -3.02
C ALA A 162 26.19 23.99 -1.70
N LYS A 163 27.44 23.60 -1.42
CA LYS A 163 28.19 24.08 -0.24
C LYS A 163 28.33 25.60 -0.26
N LYS A 164 28.62 26.19 -1.43
CA LYS A 164 28.65 27.65 -1.60
C LYS A 164 27.27 28.28 -1.34
N ALA A 165 26.21 27.72 -1.92
CA ALA A 165 24.83 28.20 -1.72
C ALA A 165 24.37 28.08 -0.25
N MET A 166 24.80 27.03 0.45
CA MET A 166 24.49 26.77 1.86
C MET A 166 25.46 27.46 2.84
N LYS A 167 26.24 28.45 2.38
CA LYS A 167 27.18 29.23 3.20
C LYS A 167 28.18 28.36 3.97
N GLY A 168 28.73 27.34 3.30
CA GLY A 168 29.76 26.44 3.84
C GLY A 168 29.24 25.20 4.56
N LYS A 169 27.92 25.07 4.78
CA LYS A 169 27.33 23.87 5.39
C LYS A 169 27.51 22.65 4.48
N ASP A 170 27.63 21.48 5.10
CA ASP A 170 27.82 20.19 4.42
C ASP A 170 26.58 19.80 3.57
N PRO A 171 26.72 19.64 2.24
CA PRO A 171 25.64 19.19 1.36
C PRO A 171 25.09 17.79 1.69
N ASN A 172 25.85 16.93 2.37
CA ASN A 172 25.34 15.60 2.77
C ASN A 172 24.14 15.69 3.72
N LYS A 173 23.97 16.82 4.42
CA LYS A 173 22.78 17.08 5.26
C LYS A 173 21.49 17.25 4.45
N LEU A 174 21.58 17.37 3.12
CA LEU A 174 20.43 17.42 2.22
C LEU A 174 19.96 16.04 1.75
N ILE A 175 20.71 14.97 2.07
CA ILE A 175 20.28 13.61 1.75
C ILE A 175 19.03 13.31 2.57
N TRP A 176 17.99 12.85 1.88
CA TRP A 176 16.75 12.44 2.54
C TRP A 176 16.86 10.98 2.95
N HIS A 177 16.88 10.76 4.26
CA HIS A 177 16.74 9.43 4.87
C HIS A 177 15.25 9.08 4.94
N THR A 178 14.78 8.21 4.05
CA THR A 178 13.35 7.86 4.01
C THR A 178 12.98 6.85 5.10
N PRO A 179 11.70 6.72 5.47
CA PRO A 179 11.22 5.67 6.37
C PRO A 179 11.54 4.24 5.89
N GLU A 180 11.65 4.04 4.58
CA GLU A 180 12.03 2.79 3.92
C GLU A 180 13.52 2.45 4.04
N ASP A 181 14.31 3.27 4.74
CA ASP A 181 15.77 3.15 4.85
C ASP A 181 16.46 3.21 3.48
N ILE A 182 15.98 4.12 2.63
CA ILE A 182 16.55 4.47 1.33
C ILE A 182 17.12 5.90 1.42
N LEU A 183 18.30 6.12 0.84
CA LEU A 183 18.95 7.42 0.83
C LEU A 183 18.66 8.12 -0.49
N ILE A 184 17.74 9.08 -0.48
CA ILE A 184 17.43 9.85 -1.69
C ILE A 184 18.36 11.06 -1.74
N LYS A 185 19.20 11.10 -2.77
CA LYS A 185 20.12 12.22 -3.01
C LYS A 185 19.35 13.47 -3.45
N PRO A 186 19.86 14.67 -3.13
CA PRO A 186 19.27 15.92 -3.63
C PRO A 186 19.44 16.11 -5.14
N ILE A 187 20.36 15.36 -5.76
CA ILE A 187 20.56 15.34 -7.22
C ILE A 187 21.02 13.96 -7.69
N TYR A 188 20.55 13.57 -8.87
CA TYR A 188 21.00 12.40 -9.63
C TYR A 188 21.46 12.85 -11.02
N THR A 189 22.45 12.16 -11.57
CA THR A 189 23.14 12.49 -12.82
C THR A 189 23.25 11.25 -13.72
N PRO A 190 23.69 11.38 -14.98
CA PRO A 190 23.94 10.20 -15.82
C PRO A 190 24.91 9.18 -15.22
N LEU A 191 25.81 9.59 -14.32
CA LEU A 191 26.76 8.68 -13.66
C LEU A 191 26.05 7.66 -12.77
N ASP A 192 24.92 8.04 -12.16
CA ASP A 192 24.07 7.14 -11.38
C ASP A 192 23.50 5.99 -12.22
N ARG A 193 23.43 6.18 -13.53
CA ARG A 193 22.93 5.17 -14.47
C ARG A 193 24.06 4.53 -15.27
N ALA A 194 25.32 4.68 -14.85
CA ALA A 194 26.47 4.09 -15.53
C ALA A 194 26.37 2.56 -15.60
N CYS A 195 25.79 1.90 -14.59
CA CYS A 195 25.56 0.45 -14.54
C CYS A 195 24.64 -0.07 -15.67
N ASP A 196 23.81 0.79 -16.27
CA ASP A 196 22.97 0.39 -17.41
C ASP A 196 23.83 0.07 -18.65
N LYS A 197 25.12 0.45 -18.66
CA LYS A 197 26.12 0.07 -19.67
C LYS A 197 26.59 -1.38 -19.57
N ASP A 198 26.35 -2.05 -18.45
CA ASP A 198 26.76 -3.44 -18.23
C ASP A 198 25.56 -4.41 -18.21
N LYS A 199 24.32 -3.90 -18.26
CA LYS A 199 23.12 -4.72 -18.39
C LYS A 199 23.06 -5.41 -19.77
N PRO A 200 22.91 -6.74 -19.85
CA PRO A 200 22.85 -7.46 -21.11
C PRO A 200 21.64 -7.02 -21.95
N ILE A 201 21.85 -6.88 -23.26
CA ILE A 201 20.76 -6.64 -24.23
C ILE A 201 20.03 -7.97 -24.40
N GLU A 202 18.73 -8.02 -24.12
CA GLU A 202 17.96 -9.24 -24.41
C GLU A 202 17.86 -9.45 -25.93
N ALA A 203 17.96 -10.70 -26.40
CA ALA A 203 17.96 -11.04 -27.83
C ALA A 203 16.71 -10.53 -28.59
N SER A 204 15.61 -10.24 -27.88
CA SER A 204 14.41 -9.61 -28.47
C SER A 204 14.57 -8.13 -28.79
N ASP A 205 15.47 -7.43 -28.12
CA ASP A 205 15.77 -6.00 -28.35
C ASP A 205 16.81 -5.83 -29.48
N MET A 206 17.52 -6.90 -29.82
CA MET A 206 18.47 -6.95 -30.94
C MET A 206 17.80 -6.75 -32.31
N PHE A 207 16.49 -7.02 -32.43
CA PHE A 207 15.73 -6.82 -33.67
C PHE A 207 15.48 -5.34 -34.02
N LEU A 208 15.58 -4.41 -33.04
CA LEU A 208 15.52 -2.97 -33.29
C LEU A 208 16.89 -2.38 -33.63
N ALA A 209 17.96 -3.09 -33.26
CA ALA A 209 19.34 -2.78 -33.66
C ALA A 209 19.72 -3.51 -34.96
N ASP A 210 18.78 -3.69 -35.88
CA ASP A 210 19.09 -4.22 -37.20
C ASP A 210 20.08 -3.28 -37.92
N LEU A 211 21.18 -3.85 -38.40
CA LEU A 211 22.33 -3.18 -39.00
C LEU A 211 21.98 -2.39 -40.28
N SER A 212 20.74 -2.52 -40.77
CA SER A 212 20.19 -1.81 -41.92
C SER A 212 19.99 -0.30 -41.68
N CYS A 213 19.74 0.15 -40.45
CA CYS A 213 19.69 1.60 -40.14
C CYS A 213 21.08 2.23 -39.94
N LEU A 214 22.06 1.43 -39.51
CA LEU A 214 23.44 1.89 -39.28
C LEU A 214 24.22 2.09 -40.60
N SER A 215 23.89 1.36 -41.66
CA SER A 215 24.48 1.56 -42.99
C SER A 215 24.03 2.88 -43.62
N PHE A 216 22.79 3.31 -43.38
CA PHE A 216 22.24 4.55 -43.91
C PHE A 216 22.89 5.81 -43.30
N LEU A 217 23.16 5.79 -41.99
CA LEU A 217 23.81 6.90 -41.28
C LEU A 217 25.33 7.01 -41.53
N ARG A 218 26.01 5.90 -41.80
CA ARG A 218 27.44 5.89 -42.17
C ARG A 218 27.72 6.60 -43.48
N HIS A 219 26.74 6.70 -44.39
CA HIS A 219 26.92 7.31 -45.70
C HIS A 219 26.85 8.85 -45.68
N TYR A 220 26.17 9.45 -44.68
CA TYR A 220 25.88 10.89 -44.67
C TYR A 220 26.69 11.73 -43.66
N ALA A 221 27.35 11.13 -42.67
CA ALA A 221 28.13 11.89 -41.68
C ALA A 221 29.34 11.12 -41.11
N PRO A 222 30.48 11.04 -41.84
CA PRO A 222 31.63 10.24 -41.41
C PRO A 222 32.30 10.74 -40.11
N ARG A 223 32.12 12.02 -39.73
CA ARG A 223 32.78 12.63 -38.55
C ARG A 223 31.93 12.70 -37.27
N HIS A 224 30.67 12.28 -37.29
CA HIS A 224 29.78 12.29 -36.10
C HIS A 224 29.44 10.89 -35.57
N SER A 225 30.07 9.85 -36.13
CA SER A 225 29.75 8.44 -35.91
C SER A 225 30.07 7.89 -34.51
N VAL A 226 30.92 8.56 -33.72
CA VAL A 226 31.32 8.08 -32.38
C VAL A 226 30.37 8.55 -31.28
N VAL A 227 29.76 9.73 -31.43
CA VAL A 227 28.81 10.28 -30.43
C VAL A 227 27.41 9.68 -30.61
N LEU A 228 26.95 9.55 -31.86
CA LEU A 228 25.67 8.90 -32.18
C LEU A 228 25.62 7.41 -31.76
N ASN A 229 26.73 6.68 -31.85
CA ASN A 229 26.75 5.27 -31.43
C ASN A 229 26.58 5.09 -29.92
N LYS A 230 27.04 6.04 -29.08
CA LYS A 230 26.88 5.93 -27.61
C LYS A 230 25.46 6.25 -27.16
N GLU A 231 24.81 7.26 -27.75
CA GLU A 231 23.41 7.58 -27.43
C GLU A 231 22.46 6.50 -27.95
N ILE A 232 22.65 5.99 -29.17
CA ILE A 232 21.81 4.92 -29.74
C ILE A 232 21.91 3.62 -28.92
N ILE A 233 23.09 3.26 -28.40
CA ILE A 233 23.26 2.09 -27.53
C ILE A 233 22.60 2.28 -26.15
N PHE A 234 22.57 3.52 -25.62
CA PHE A 234 21.83 3.83 -24.39
C PHE A 234 20.32 3.68 -24.61
N TYR A 235 19.78 4.19 -25.73
CA TYR A 235 18.35 4.07 -26.05
C TYR A 235 17.92 2.63 -26.42
N ALA A 236 18.81 1.84 -27.04
CA ALA A 236 18.55 0.42 -27.37
C ALA A 236 18.43 -0.51 -26.15
N ARG A 237 18.72 0.00 -24.93
CA ARG A 237 18.67 -0.74 -23.66
C ARG A 237 17.52 -0.31 -22.74
N LEU A 238 16.75 0.69 -23.16
CA LEU A 238 15.54 1.09 -22.45
C LEU A 238 14.50 0.00 -22.61
N GLN A 239 14.07 -0.56 -21.48
CA GLN A 239 12.91 -1.45 -21.46
C GLN A 239 11.71 -0.75 -22.14
N LEU A 240 10.80 -1.54 -22.69
CA LEU A 240 9.60 -1.05 -23.35
C LEU A 240 8.33 -1.45 -22.57
N PRO A 241 7.30 -0.60 -22.49
CA PRO A 241 6.01 -1.00 -21.94
C PRO A 241 5.43 -2.18 -22.74
N GLY A 242 4.78 -3.11 -22.06
CA GLY A 242 4.23 -4.34 -22.66
C GLY A 242 5.25 -5.41 -23.03
N LYS A 243 6.54 -5.21 -22.71
CA LYS A 243 7.60 -6.21 -22.86
C LYS A 243 8.12 -6.62 -21.49
N TYR A 244 8.52 -7.88 -21.34
CA TYR A 244 9.20 -8.37 -20.14
C TYR A 244 10.47 -7.51 -19.89
N PRO A 245 10.78 -7.10 -18.65
CA PRO A 245 10.12 -7.45 -17.38
C PRO A 245 9.02 -6.46 -16.93
N TYR A 246 8.40 -5.73 -17.86
CA TYR A 246 7.20 -4.89 -17.65
C TYR A 246 7.35 -3.71 -16.69
N THR A 247 8.58 -3.30 -16.31
CA THR A 247 8.83 -2.13 -15.43
C THR A 247 8.02 -0.91 -15.87
N ARG A 248 8.02 -0.61 -17.17
CA ARG A 248 7.38 0.57 -17.76
C ARG A 248 5.88 0.44 -18.01
N GLY A 249 5.30 -0.70 -17.66
CA GLY A 249 3.86 -0.94 -17.75
C GLY A 249 3.52 -2.25 -18.44
N PRO A 250 2.34 -2.82 -18.12
CA PRO A 250 1.92 -4.13 -18.63
C PRO A 250 1.49 -4.13 -20.10
N TYR A 251 1.18 -2.96 -20.69
CA TYR A 251 0.64 -2.85 -22.04
C TYR A 251 1.45 -1.88 -22.90
N PRO A 252 1.65 -2.14 -24.21
CA PRO A 252 2.49 -1.30 -25.06
C PRO A 252 2.06 0.17 -25.14
N THR A 253 0.76 0.41 -25.27
CA THR A 253 0.22 1.78 -25.42
C THR A 253 -0.06 2.46 -24.09
N MET A 254 -0.11 1.71 -22.98
CA MET A 254 -0.64 2.19 -21.71
C MET A 254 -1.91 3.04 -21.94
N TYR A 255 -1.89 4.31 -21.51
CA TYR A 255 -3.05 5.19 -21.56
C TYR A 255 -3.22 5.98 -22.86
N THR A 256 -2.29 5.87 -23.82
CA THR A 256 -2.30 6.73 -25.02
C THR A 256 -3.50 6.52 -25.93
N GLN A 257 -4.17 5.38 -25.80
CA GLN A 257 -5.40 5.04 -26.51
C GLN A 257 -6.61 4.96 -25.57
N ARG A 258 -6.46 4.30 -24.43
CA ARG A 258 -7.53 4.15 -23.42
C ARG A 258 -6.94 4.36 -22.03
N PRO A 259 -7.46 5.31 -21.23
CA PRO A 259 -6.96 5.54 -19.89
C PRO A 259 -7.30 4.37 -18.95
N TRP A 260 -6.81 4.44 -17.71
CA TRP A 260 -7.18 3.48 -16.66
C TRP A 260 -8.70 3.52 -16.41
N THR A 261 -9.22 2.44 -15.82
CA THR A 261 -10.65 2.40 -15.45
C THR A 261 -10.89 3.18 -14.16
N ILE A 262 -11.77 4.18 -14.20
CA ILE A 262 -12.27 4.84 -12.98
C ILE A 262 -13.14 3.82 -12.23
N ARG A 263 -12.70 3.39 -11.05
CA ARG A 263 -13.40 2.42 -10.21
C ARG A 263 -13.53 2.98 -8.80
N GLN A 264 -14.58 3.76 -8.58
CA GLN A 264 -14.92 4.24 -7.25
C GLN A 264 -15.50 3.10 -6.42
N TYR A 265 -14.97 2.96 -5.21
CA TYR A 265 -15.53 2.10 -4.18
C TYR A 265 -16.67 2.87 -3.54
N ALA A 266 -17.89 2.39 -3.71
CA ALA A 266 -19.05 3.02 -3.12
C ALA A 266 -20.01 1.94 -2.65
N GLY A 267 -20.32 1.97 -1.36
CA GLY A 267 -21.34 1.16 -0.73
C GLY A 267 -22.16 2.06 0.17
N PHE A 268 -23.47 1.88 0.12
CA PHE A 268 -24.38 2.42 1.12
C PHE A 268 -24.77 1.28 2.07
N SER A 269 -25.36 1.63 3.19
CA SER A 269 -25.76 0.68 4.23
C SER A 269 -26.82 -0.34 3.78
N THR A 270 -27.61 -0.01 2.75
CA THR A 270 -28.67 -0.88 2.23
C THR A 270 -28.42 -1.31 0.78
N VAL A 271 -28.97 -2.47 0.40
CA VAL A 271 -28.91 -2.95 -1.00
C VAL A 271 -29.69 -2.05 -1.93
N GLU A 272 -30.80 -1.46 -1.46
CA GLU A 272 -31.65 -0.57 -2.24
C GLU A 272 -30.95 0.76 -2.56
N ASP A 273 -30.29 1.39 -1.58
CA ASP A 273 -29.54 2.63 -1.79
C ASP A 273 -28.31 2.39 -2.67
N SER A 274 -27.61 1.28 -2.45
CA SER A 274 -26.47 0.87 -3.27
C SER A 274 -26.88 0.62 -4.72
N ASN A 275 -28.01 -0.06 -4.96
CA ASN A 275 -28.53 -0.29 -6.32
C ASN A 275 -28.87 1.02 -7.04
N LYS A 276 -29.57 1.93 -6.36
CA LYS A 276 -29.89 3.26 -6.91
C LYS A 276 -28.61 4.01 -7.30
N PHE A 277 -27.63 4.02 -6.41
CA PHE A 277 -26.34 4.67 -6.68
C PHE A 277 -25.60 4.04 -7.86
N TYR A 278 -25.59 2.72 -7.99
CA TYR A 278 -25.01 2.03 -9.14
C TYR A 278 -25.68 2.45 -10.44
N LYS A 279 -27.02 2.53 -10.47
CA LYS A 279 -27.76 2.99 -11.65
C LYS A 279 -27.42 4.43 -12.02
N ASP A 280 -27.32 5.32 -11.03
CA ASP A 280 -26.98 6.73 -11.27
C ASP A 280 -25.54 6.90 -11.78
N ASN A 281 -24.59 6.13 -11.25
CA ASN A 281 -23.22 6.15 -11.72
C ASN A 281 -23.04 5.54 -13.11
N ILE A 282 -23.77 4.47 -13.45
CA ILE A 282 -23.79 3.91 -14.81
C ILE A 282 -24.27 4.97 -15.80
N LYS A 283 -25.34 5.71 -15.47
CA LYS A 283 -25.81 6.86 -16.29
C LYS A 283 -24.74 7.95 -16.43
N ALA A 284 -23.94 8.17 -15.38
CA ALA A 284 -22.83 9.13 -15.39
C ALA A 284 -21.53 8.60 -16.04
N GLY A 285 -21.56 7.44 -16.69
CA GLY A 285 -20.44 6.90 -17.46
C GLY A 285 -19.53 5.91 -16.71
N GLN A 286 -19.87 5.50 -15.48
CA GLN A 286 -19.11 4.49 -14.74
C GLN A 286 -19.19 3.12 -15.43
N GLN A 287 -18.03 2.51 -15.69
CA GLN A 287 -17.92 1.27 -16.48
C GLN A 287 -17.77 -0.01 -15.64
N GLY A 288 -17.59 0.10 -14.32
CA GLY A 288 -17.44 -1.03 -13.41
C GLY A 288 -18.00 -0.71 -12.04
N LEU A 289 -18.58 -1.70 -11.37
CA LEU A 289 -19.18 -1.57 -10.05
C LEU A 289 -18.24 -2.11 -8.97
N SER A 290 -18.39 -1.60 -7.76
CA SER A 290 -17.65 -2.09 -6.59
C SER A 290 -18.60 -2.21 -5.40
N VAL A 291 -18.54 -3.33 -4.68
CA VAL A 291 -19.46 -3.63 -3.56
C VAL A 291 -18.68 -3.69 -2.25
N ALA A 292 -18.99 -2.78 -1.31
CA ALA A 292 -18.52 -2.83 0.07
C ALA A 292 -19.52 -3.60 0.94
N PHE A 293 -19.07 -4.58 1.72
CA PHE A 293 -19.94 -5.35 2.62
C PHE A 293 -19.75 -4.89 4.07
N ASP A 294 -20.78 -5.06 4.90
CA ASP A 294 -20.64 -4.84 6.33
C ASP A 294 -19.75 -5.89 7.01
N LEU A 295 -19.35 -5.62 8.25
CA LEU A 295 -18.43 -6.48 8.99
C LEU A 295 -19.07 -7.81 9.40
N ALA A 296 -20.40 -7.85 9.56
CA ALA A 296 -21.16 -9.07 9.81
C ALA A 296 -21.01 -10.04 8.62
N THR A 297 -21.32 -9.57 7.42
CA THR A 297 -21.18 -10.32 6.16
C THR A 297 -19.73 -10.76 5.97
N HIS A 298 -18.75 -9.86 6.17
CA HIS A 298 -17.33 -10.17 6.03
C HIS A 298 -16.88 -11.38 6.87
N ARG A 299 -17.41 -11.50 8.09
CA ARG A 299 -17.05 -12.58 9.04
C ARG A 299 -18.04 -13.75 9.06
N GLY A 300 -18.91 -13.82 8.06
CA GLY A 300 -19.80 -14.95 7.82
C GLY A 300 -20.90 -15.07 8.86
N TYR A 301 -21.47 -13.94 9.28
CA TYR A 301 -22.60 -13.87 10.19
C TYR A 301 -23.85 -13.35 9.47
N ASP A 302 -25.00 -13.86 9.89
CA ASP A 302 -26.30 -13.25 9.59
C ASP A 302 -26.54 -12.04 10.49
N SER A 303 -27.34 -11.09 10.01
CA SER A 303 -27.75 -9.87 10.71
C SER A 303 -28.53 -10.10 12.02
N ASP A 304 -29.09 -11.30 12.23
CA ASP A 304 -29.76 -11.71 13.46
C ASP A 304 -28.80 -12.23 14.56
N ASN A 305 -27.51 -12.39 14.26
CA ASN A 305 -26.53 -12.91 15.21
C ASN A 305 -26.24 -11.90 16.35
N PRO A 306 -26.26 -12.34 17.62
CA PRO A 306 -26.04 -11.44 18.76
C PRO A 306 -24.63 -10.83 18.81
N ARG A 307 -23.62 -11.42 18.15
CA ARG A 307 -22.25 -10.88 18.12
C ARG A 307 -22.05 -9.72 17.15
N VAL A 308 -23.03 -9.42 16.30
CA VAL A 308 -22.90 -8.41 15.23
C VAL A 308 -23.94 -7.29 15.32
N PHE A 309 -24.66 -7.19 16.44
CA PHE A 309 -25.79 -6.26 16.58
C PHE A 309 -25.42 -4.78 16.41
N GLY A 310 -24.16 -4.39 16.63
CA GLY A 310 -23.65 -3.05 16.38
C GLY A 310 -22.99 -2.84 15.02
N ASP A 311 -22.88 -3.89 14.19
CA ASP A 311 -22.08 -3.90 12.97
C ASP A 311 -22.91 -3.95 11.68
N VAL A 312 -24.19 -4.34 11.77
CA VAL A 312 -25.09 -4.52 10.61
C VAL A 312 -25.26 -3.23 9.81
N GLY A 313 -24.89 -3.24 8.53
CA GLY A 313 -25.04 -2.10 7.62
C GLY A 313 -24.14 -0.89 7.90
N MET A 314 -23.17 -0.98 8.82
CA MET A 314 -22.34 0.18 9.19
C MET A 314 -21.22 0.46 8.20
N ALA A 315 -20.42 -0.57 7.89
CA ALA A 315 -19.24 -0.43 7.03
C ALA A 315 -19.54 -0.61 5.53
N GLY A 316 -20.74 -1.06 5.19
CA GLY A 316 -21.14 -1.40 3.83
C GLY A 316 -22.51 -2.05 3.82
N VAL A 317 -22.85 -2.69 2.70
CA VAL A 317 -24.15 -3.33 2.55
C VAL A 317 -24.21 -4.63 3.35
N ALA A 318 -25.32 -4.81 4.08
CA ALA A 318 -25.64 -6.08 4.72
C ALA A 318 -26.18 -7.08 3.68
N VAL A 319 -25.55 -8.26 3.59
CA VAL A 319 -25.98 -9.34 2.68
C VAL A 319 -26.07 -10.63 3.49
N ASP A 320 -27.29 -11.10 3.73
CA ASP A 320 -27.51 -12.36 4.45
C ASP A 320 -27.90 -13.50 3.51
N SER A 321 -28.45 -13.19 2.33
CA SER A 321 -29.03 -14.17 1.42
C SER A 321 -28.87 -13.82 -0.06
N ILE A 322 -29.19 -14.79 -0.93
CA ILE A 322 -29.30 -14.58 -2.38
C ILE A 322 -30.30 -13.47 -2.74
N GLU A 323 -31.35 -13.24 -1.94
CA GLU A 323 -32.35 -12.22 -2.24
C GLU A 323 -31.80 -10.80 -2.04
N ASP A 324 -30.89 -10.60 -1.09
CA ASP A 324 -30.17 -9.33 -0.92
C ASP A 324 -29.26 -9.07 -2.13
N MET A 325 -28.53 -10.09 -2.58
CA MET A 325 -27.67 -10.01 -3.76
C MET A 325 -28.47 -9.70 -5.04
N LYS A 326 -29.65 -10.30 -5.20
CA LYS A 326 -30.55 -10.01 -6.33
C LYS A 326 -31.06 -8.58 -6.30
N ARG A 327 -31.46 -8.07 -5.14
CA ARG A 327 -31.88 -6.65 -4.98
C ARG A 327 -30.74 -5.68 -5.28
N LEU A 328 -29.53 -6.00 -4.80
CA LEU A 328 -28.34 -5.19 -5.05
C LEU A 328 -28.09 -4.98 -6.55
N PHE A 329 -28.33 -6.02 -7.37
CA PHE A 329 -28.13 -5.99 -8.82
C PHE A 329 -29.41 -5.92 -9.66
N ASP A 330 -30.55 -5.58 -9.03
CA ASP A 330 -31.82 -5.48 -9.76
C ASP A 330 -31.73 -4.42 -10.87
N GLY A 331 -32.07 -4.80 -12.10
CA GLY A 331 -31.96 -3.96 -13.30
C GLY A 331 -30.53 -3.65 -13.76
N ILE A 332 -29.50 -4.32 -13.25
CA ILE A 332 -28.11 -4.15 -13.66
C ILE A 332 -27.68 -5.31 -14.58
N PRO A 333 -27.20 -5.06 -15.82
CA PRO A 333 -26.83 -6.12 -16.75
C PRO A 333 -25.46 -6.73 -16.40
N LEU A 334 -25.45 -7.81 -15.61
CA LEU A 334 -24.23 -8.48 -15.12
C LEU A 334 -23.37 -9.15 -16.22
N ASP A 335 -23.91 -9.39 -17.41
CA ASP A 335 -23.18 -9.86 -18.60
C ASP A 335 -22.29 -8.78 -19.24
N LYS A 336 -22.66 -7.51 -19.01
CA LYS A 336 -21.98 -6.32 -19.55
C LYS A 336 -21.11 -5.64 -18.51
N MET A 337 -21.54 -5.61 -17.24
CA MET A 337 -20.85 -4.92 -16.16
C MET A 337 -19.73 -5.75 -15.54
N SER A 338 -18.63 -5.07 -15.15
CA SER A 338 -17.58 -5.68 -14.33
C SER A 338 -17.84 -5.38 -12.85
N VAL A 339 -18.14 -6.40 -12.06
CA VAL A 339 -18.41 -6.27 -10.62
C VAL A 339 -17.18 -6.62 -9.80
N SER A 340 -16.70 -5.69 -8.99
CA SER A 340 -15.64 -5.92 -8.00
C SER A 340 -16.25 -6.09 -6.61
N MET A 341 -15.86 -7.13 -5.87
CA MET A 341 -16.35 -7.43 -4.52
C MET A 341 -15.15 -7.53 -3.58
N THR A 342 -15.02 -6.64 -2.59
CA THR A 342 -14.03 -6.85 -1.52
C THR A 342 -14.61 -7.78 -0.48
N MET A 343 -14.34 -9.07 -0.66
CA MET A 343 -14.73 -10.10 0.27
C MET A 343 -13.60 -11.11 0.39
N ASN A 344 -13.32 -11.58 1.61
CA ASN A 344 -12.22 -12.50 1.92
C ASN A 344 -12.67 -13.61 2.87
N GLY A 345 -13.09 -13.28 4.10
CA GLY A 345 -13.54 -14.27 5.09
C GLY A 345 -14.72 -15.10 4.59
N ALA A 346 -15.86 -14.45 4.36
CA ALA A 346 -17.08 -15.09 3.84
C ALA A 346 -17.10 -15.17 2.29
N VAL A 347 -15.94 -15.39 1.67
CA VAL A 347 -15.82 -15.40 0.19
C VAL A 347 -16.69 -16.48 -0.47
N ILE A 348 -16.83 -17.65 0.14
CA ILE A 348 -17.61 -18.77 -0.39
C ILE A 348 -19.10 -18.41 -0.52
N PRO A 349 -19.83 -18.06 0.56
CA PRO A 349 -21.26 -17.74 0.43
C PRO A 349 -21.50 -16.51 -0.44
N VAL A 350 -20.68 -15.46 -0.34
CA VAL A 350 -20.88 -14.23 -1.12
C VAL A 350 -20.69 -14.47 -2.62
N LEU A 351 -19.63 -15.19 -3.00
CA LEU A 351 -19.40 -15.53 -4.41
C LEU A 351 -20.47 -16.50 -4.94
N ALA A 352 -20.90 -17.45 -4.12
CA ALA A 352 -21.96 -18.38 -4.47
C ALA A 352 -23.29 -17.64 -4.72
N MET A 353 -23.66 -16.69 -3.87
CA MET A 353 -24.85 -15.85 -4.04
C MET A 353 -24.76 -14.96 -5.27
N PHE A 354 -23.58 -14.40 -5.57
CA PHE A 354 -23.37 -13.63 -6.81
C PHE A 354 -23.57 -14.49 -8.06
N ILE A 355 -23.04 -15.72 -8.07
CA ILE A 355 -23.18 -16.64 -9.20
C ILE A 355 -24.63 -17.09 -9.34
N ALA A 356 -25.24 -17.62 -8.26
CA ALA A 356 -26.61 -18.13 -8.28
C ALA A 356 -27.63 -17.01 -8.61
N GLY A 357 -27.44 -15.81 -8.04
CA GLY A 357 -28.30 -14.66 -8.33
C GLY A 357 -28.23 -14.21 -9.79
N ALA A 358 -27.05 -14.28 -10.41
CA ALA A 358 -26.89 -14.00 -11.83
C ALA A 358 -27.57 -15.08 -12.70
N GLU A 359 -27.51 -16.35 -12.32
CA GLU A 359 -28.19 -17.42 -13.04
C GLU A 359 -29.71 -17.31 -12.99
N GLU A 360 -30.28 -16.93 -11.84
CA GLU A 360 -31.73 -16.68 -11.71
C GLU A 360 -32.23 -15.52 -12.56
N THR A 361 -31.33 -14.61 -12.94
CA THR A 361 -31.63 -13.50 -13.86
C THR A 361 -31.30 -13.83 -15.32
N GLY A 362 -30.93 -15.08 -15.62
CA GLY A 362 -30.68 -15.57 -16.97
C GLY A 362 -29.27 -15.31 -17.51
N VAL A 363 -28.32 -14.88 -16.66
CA VAL A 363 -26.93 -14.62 -17.08
C VAL A 363 -26.08 -15.88 -16.95
N GLU A 364 -25.49 -16.32 -18.07
CA GLU A 364 -24.56 -17.45 -18.07
C GLU A 364 -23.27 -17.17 -17.27
N ARG A 365 -22.82 -18.13 -16.44
CA ARG A 365 -21.59 -18.03 -15.62
C ARG A 365 -20.36 -17.55 -16.40
N LYS A 366 -20.21 -18.01 -17.65
CA LYS A 366 -19.06 -17.67 -18.54
C LYS A 366 -19.00 -16.21 -18.98
N LEU A 367 -20.11 -15.49 -18.85
CA LEU A 367 -20.22 -14.07 -19.21
C LEU A 367 -19.87 -13.14 -18.06
N LEU A 368 -19.93 -13.63 -16.82
CA LEU A 368 -19.61 -12.85 -15.62
C LEU A 368 -18.17 -12.31 -15.68
N LYS A 369 -18.06 -11.00 -15.52
CA LYS A 369 -16.78 -10.26 -15.45
C LYS A 369 -16.72 -9.59 -14.10
N GLY A 370 -15.54 -9.62 -13.50
CA GLY A 370 -15.43 -9.06 -12.16
C GLY A 370 -14.15 -9.44 -11.47
N THR A 371 -14.08 -9.08 -10.21
CA THR A 371 -12.98 -9.42 -9.32
C THR A 371 -13.55 -9.67 -7.94
N ILE A 372 -13.15 -10.75 -7.31
CA ILE A 372 -13.33 -10.91 -5.87
C ILE A 372 -11.96 -10.77 -5.20
N GLN A 373 -11.90 -10.10 -4.05
CA GLN A 373 -10.61 -9.84 -3.42
C GLN A 373 -9.93 -11.14 -2.98
N ASN A 374 -10.62 -12.01 -2.24
CA ASN A 374 -10.22 -13.40 -1.94
C ASN A 374 -8.76 -13.57 -1.50
N ASP A 375 -8.25 -12.58 -0.76
CA ASP A 375 -6.87 -12.55 -0.30
C ASP A 375 -6.89 -12.69 1.23
N ILE A 376 -6.67 -13.92 1.72
CA ILE A 376 -6.79 -14.23 3.15
C ILE A 376 -5.48 -13.99 3.92
N LEU A 377 -4.32 -14.09 3.29
CA LEU A 377 -3.03 -13.91 3.97
C LEU A 377 -2.92 -12.52 4.60
N LYS A 378 -3.31 -11.46 3.86
CA LYS A 378 -3.42 -10.10 4.40
C LYS A 378 -4.50 -9.91 5.47
N GLU A 379 -5.52 -10.77 5.54
CA GLU A 379 -6.48 -10.73 6.65
C GLU A 379 -5.81 -11.08 7.98
N PHE A 380 -4.97 -12.12 7.99
CA PHE A 380 -4.23 -12.52 9.19
C PHE A 380 -3.15 -11.52 9.59
N MET A 381 -2.60 -10.77 8.62
CA MET A 381 -1.61 -9.74 8.90
C MET A 381 -2.23 -8.46 9.46
N VAL A 382 -3.26 -7.91 8.80
CA VAL A 382 -3.65 -6.51 9.02
C VAL A 382 -5.16 -6.22 9.00
N ARG A 383 -5.96 -6.92 8.19
CA ARG A 383 -7.37 -6.53 7.97
C ARG A 383 -8.37 -7.23 8.89
N ASN A 384 -7.99 -8.37 9.48
CA ASN A 384 -8.72 -9.01 10.56
C ASN A 384 -10.18 -9.41 10.21
N THR A 385 -10.51 -9.75 8.97
CA THR A 385 -11.82 -10.31 8.58
C THR A 385 -11.76 -11.79 8.22
N TYR A 386 -10.75 -12.50 8.73
CA TYR A 386 -10.67 -13.96 8.63
C TYR A 386 -11.78 -14.65 9.43
N ILE A 387 -12.08 -15.89 9.04
CA ILE A 387 -13.01 -16.78 9.73
C ILE A 387 -12.27 -18.03 10.18
N TYR A 388 -11.75 -18.80 9.23
CA TYR A 388 -11.13 -20.11 9.47
C TYR A 388 -9.61 -19.99 9.65
N PRO A 389 -8.94 -21.03 10.20
CA PRO A 389 -7.48 -21.09 10.28
C PRO A 389 -6.80 -21.03 8.89
N PRO A 390 -5.53 -20.57 8.82
CA PRO A 390 -4.82 -20.35 7.56
C PRO A 390 -4.87 -21.52 6.58
N GLU A 391 -4.63 -22.76 7.03
CA GLU A 391 -4.61 -23.94 6.14
C GLU A 391 -5.95 -24.16 5.42
N HIS A 392 -7.06 -24.13 6.15
CA HIS A 392 -8.41 -24.28 5.59
C HIS A 392 -8.79 -23.09 4.70
N SER A 393 -8.37 -21.88 5.07
CA SER A 393 -8.58 -20.71 4.23
C SER A 393 -7.81 -20.76 2.90
N MET A 394 -6.57 -21.28 2.90
CA MET A 394 -5.81 -21.47 1.66
C MET A 394 -6.45 -22.54 0.77
N ARG A 395 -7.01 -23.61 1.36
CA ARG A 395 -7.81 -24.59 0.61
C ARG A 395 -9.02 -23.94 -0.06
N ILE A 396 -9.78 -23.10 0.66
CA ILE A 396 -10.93 -22.36 0.10
C ILE A 396 -10.52 -21.56 -1.15
N ILE A 397 -9.35 -20.91 -1.12
CA ILE A 397 -8.82 -20.16 -2.27
C ILE A 397 -8.51 -21.11 -3.45
N GLY A 398 -7.88 -22.27 -3.17
CA GLY A 398 -7.63 -23.30 -4.17
C GLY A 398 -8.91 -23.80 -4.87
N ASP A 399 -9.97 -24.06 -4.10
CA ASP A 399 -11.27 -24.46 -4.62
C ASP A 399 -11.89 -23.38 -5.52
N ILE A 400 -11.78 -22.11 -5.13
CA ILE A 400 -12.25 -20.97 -5.93
C ILE A 400 -11.46 -20.87 -7.24
N PHE A 401 -10.13 -21.06 -7.20
CA PHE A 401 -9.30 -21.06 -8.41
C PHE A 401 -9.71 -22.18 -9.37
N ALA A 402 -9.87 -23.40 -8.86
CA ALA A 402 -10.27 -24.55 -9.67
C ALA A 402 -11.64 -24.33 -10.33
N TYR A 403 -12.61 -23.84 -9.56
CA TYR A 403 -13.96 -23.60 -10.05
C TYR A 403 -14.01 -22.48 -11.09
N THR A 404 -13.38 -21.33 -10.80
CA THR A 404 -13.44 -20.14 -11.68
C THR A 404 -12.65 -20.34 -12.97
N ALA A 405 -11.50 -21.04 -12.93
CA ALA A 405 -10.74 -21.37 -14.13
C ALA A 405 -11.56 -22.21 -15.12
N LYS A 406 -12.42 -23.10 -14.62
CA LYS A 406 -13.32 -23.95 -15.43
C LYS A 406 -14.58 -23.23 -15.89
N ASN A 407 -15.26 -22.52 -14.99
CA ASN A 407 -16.64 -22.06 -15.21
C ASN A 407 -16.78 -20.54 -15.47
N MET A 408 -15.78 -19.73 -15.08
CA MET A 408 -15.84 -18.26 -15.10
C MET A 408 -14.56 -17.66 -15.70
N PRO A 409 -14.22 -17.97 -16.97
CA PRO A 409 -12.91 -17.66 -17.56
C PRO A 409 -12.63 -16.15 -17.73
N LYS A 410 -13.61 -15.26 -17.46
CA LYS A 410 -13.47 -13.79 -17.52
C LYS A 410 -13.43 -13.13 -16.13
N PHE A 411 -13.57 -13.91 -15.05
CA PHE A 411 -13.57 -13.43 -13.68
C PHE A 411 -12.16 -13.50 -13.08
N ASN A 412 -11.76 -12.47 -12.34
CA ASN A 412 -10.51 -12.47 -11.59
C ASN A 412 -10.79 -13.04 -10.19
N SER A 413 -10.22 -14.19 -9.89
CA SER A 413 -10.54 -14.98 -8.69
C SER A 413 -9.80 -14.51 -7.43
N ILE A 414 -8.89 -13.54 -7.56
CA ILE A 414 -8.16 -12.93 -6.44
C ILE A 414 -7.61 -11.56 -6.84
N SER A 415 -7.56 -10.66 -5.86
CA SER A 415 -6.86 -9.39 -5.92
C SER A 415 -5.84 -9.33 -4.78
N ILE A 416 -4.58 -9.59 -5.10
CA ILE A 416 -3.46 -9.69 -4.15
C ILE A 416 -3.12 -8.28 -3.65
N SER A 417 -3.30 -8.03 -2.36
CA SER A 417 -3.58 -6.68 -1.85
C SER A 417 -2.56 -6.15 -0.85
N GLY A 418 -1.78 -5.15 -1.27
CA GLY A 418 -0.89 -4.36 -0.42
C GLY A 418 -1.56 -3.16 0.25
N TYR A 419 -2.64 -2.62 -0.31
CA TYR A 419 -3.35 -1.43 0.23
C TYR A 419 -3.54 -1.49 1.75
N HIS A 420 -4.16 -2.56 2.25
CA HIS A 420 -4.47 -2.71 3.67
C HIS A 420 -3.22 -2.81 4.55
N MET A 421 -2.10 -3.31 4.01
CA MET A 421 -0.83 -3.35 4.74
C MET A 421 -0.30 -1.93 4.92
N GLN A 422 -0.36 -1.10 3.88
CA GLN A 422 0.01 0.31 3.97
C GLN A 422 -0.89 1.07 4.96
N GLU A 423 -2.20 0.85 4.92
CA GLU A 423 -3.15 1.48 5.85
C GLU A 423 -2.87 1.07 7.31
N ALA A 424 -2.44 -0.17 7.54
CA ALA A 424 -1.99 -0.65 8.85
C ALA A 424 -0.61 -0.13 9.28
N GLY A 425 0.15 0.49 8.37
CA GLY A 425 1.40 1.19 8.65
C GLY A 425 2.64 0.61 7.98
N ALA A 426 2.50 -0.34 7.05
CA ALA A 426 3.61 -0.80 6.24
C ALA A 426 4.15 0.35 5.38
N ASP A 427 5.48 0.49 5.34
CA ASP A 427 6.14 1.34 4.36
C ASP A 427 6.11 0.69 2.96
N ALA A 428 6.57 1.42 1.93
CA ALA A 428 6.49 0.96 0.55
C ALA A 428 7.30 -0.32 0.27
N VAL A 429 8.38 -0.56 1.02
CA VAL A 429 9.20 -1.79 0.89
C VAL A 429 8.44 -2.98 1.43
N LEU A 430 7.91 -2.86 2.65
CA LEU A 430 7.13 -3.93 3.30
C LEU A 430 5.86 -4.25 2.51
N GLU A 431 5.12 -3.23 2.09
CA GLU A 431 3.91 -3.39 1.27
C GLU A 431 4.23 -4.18 0.00
N MET A 432 5.26 -3.77 -0.76
CA MET A 432 5.64 -4.43 -2.00
C MET A 432 6.11 -5.87 -1.75
N ALA A 433 7.01 -6.08 -0.78
CA ALA A 433 7.59 -7.38 -0.52
C ALA A 433 6.54 -8.42 -0.07
N PHE A 434 5.72 -8.08 0.93
CA PHE A 434 4.71 -9.00 1.45
C PHE A 434 3.61 -9.29 0.43
N THR A 435 3.18 -8.30 -0.35
CA THR A 435 2.17 -8.51 -1.40
C THR A 435 2.69 -9.39 -2.53
N ILE A 436 3.95 -9.23 -2.95
CA ILE A 436 4.55 -10.12 -3.94
C ILE A 436 4.73 -11.53 -3.37
N ALA A 437 5.16 -11.66 -2.12
CA ALA A 437 5.29 -12.95 -1.43
C ALA A 437 3.94 -13.69 -1.28
N ASP A 438 2.88 -12.96 -0.93
CA ASP A 438 1.49 -13.48 -0.94
C ASP A 438 1.13 -14.00 -2.33
N GLY A 439 1.42 -13.23 -3.39
CA GLY A 439 1.19 -13.65 -4.77
C GLY A 439 1.92 -14.94 -5.16
N ILE A 440 3.16 -15.11 -4.71
CA ILE A 440 3.92 -16.35 -4.94
C ILE A 440 3.30 -17.53 -4.17
N GLN A 441 2.84 -17.31 -2.93
CA GLN A 441 2.10 -18.32 -2.16
C GLN A 441 0.78 -18.71 -2.82
N TYR A 442 0.05 -17.76 -3.41
CA TYR A 442 -1.17 -18.04 -4.16
C TYR A 442 -0.90 -18.77 -5.48
N CYS A 443 0.21 -18.48 -6.17
CA CYS A 443 0.64 -19.30 -7.29
C CYS A 443 0.88 -20.75 -6.88
N GLN A 444 1.56 -20.98 -5.75
CA GLN A 444 1.75 -22.32 -5.22
C GLN A 444 0.42 -23.00 -4.87
N THR A 445 -0.51 -22.26 -4.26
CA THR A 445 -1.86 -22.76 -3.91
C THR A 445 -2.64 -23.21 -5.15
N GLY A 446 -2.54 -22.48 -6.26
CA GLY A 446 -3.15 -22.90 -7.53
C GLY A 446 -2.54 -24.18 -8.10
N LEU A 447 -1.23 -24.36 -7.97
CA LEU A 447 -0.55 -25.60 -8.36
C LEU A 447 -0.94 -26.78 -7.47
N ASP A 448 -1.03 -26.57 -6.16
CA ASP A 448 -1.44 -27.58 -5.18
C ASP A 448 -2.91 -28.00 -5.39
N ALA A 449 -3.75 -27.10 -5.89
CA ALA A 449 -5.11 -27.38 -6.35
C ALA A 449 -5.18 -28.12 -7.70
N GLY A 450 -4.04 -28.52 -8.28
CA GLY A 450 -3.96 -29.29 -9.52
C GLY A 450 -4.02 -28.45 -10.81
N LEU A 451 -3.96 -27.13 -10.72
CA LEU A 451 -3.95 -26.25 -11.89
C LEU A 451 -2.53 -26.05 -12.43
N LYS A 452 -2.40 -25.81 -13.73
CA LYS A 452 -1.17 -25.29 -14.33
C LYS A 452 -1.13 -23.77 -14.19
N ILE A 453 0.05 -23.20 -14.00
CA ILE A 453 0.24 -21.75 -13.83
C ILE A 453 -0.52 -20.91 -14.87
N ASP A 454 -0.46 -21.30 -16.15
CA ASP A 454 -1.10 -20.57 -17.26
C ASP A 454 -2.64 -20.64 -17.26
N GLN A 455 -3.25 -21.52 -16.47
CA GLN A 455 -4.72 -21.64 -16.37
C GLN A 455 -5.33 -20.57 -15.46
N PHE A 456 -4.57 -20.05 -14.47
CA PHE A 456 -5.10 -19.10 -13.48
C PHE A 456 -4.25 -17.83 -13.33
N ALA A 457 -2.93 -17.87 -13.52
CA ALA A 457 -2.07 -16.69 -13.39
C ALA A 457 -2.51 -15.50 -14.27
N PRO A 458 -2.99 -15.70 -15.52
CA PRO A 458 -3.55 -14.62 -16.33
C PRO A 458 -4.83 -13.97 -15.77
N ARG A 459 -5.35 -14.43 -14.61
CA ARG A 459 -6.49 -13.86 -13.87
C ARG A 459 -6.11 -13.29 -12.51
N LEU A 460 -4.85 -13.37 -12.11
CA LEU A 460 -4.37 -12.67 -10.92
C LEU A 460 -4.35 -11.16 -11.20
N SER A 461 -4.75 -10.39 -10.20
CA SER A 461 -4.61 -8.94 -10.15
C SER A 461 -4.08 -8.52 -8.79
N PHE A 462 -3.55 -7.30 -8.73
CA PHE A 462 -2.96 -6.72 -7.54
C PHE A 462 -3.73 -5.48 -7.10
N PHE A 463 -3.52 -5.06 -5.86
CA PHE A 463 -4.15 -3.87 -5.30
C PHE A 463 -3.20 -3.12 -4.36
N TRP A 464 -2.73 -1.95 -4.81
CA TRP A 464 -1.79 -1.11 -4.07
C TRP A 464 -2.49 0.06 -3.36
N GLY A 465 -1.97 0.43 -2.19
CA GLY A 465 -2.21 1.75 -1.64
C GLY A 465 -1.24 2.76 -2.24
N ILE A 466 -1.62 4.03 -2.21
CA ILE A 466 -0.83 5.13 -2.75
C ILE A 466 -0.82 6.26 -1.72
N SER A 467 0.32 6.48 -1.10
CA SER A 467 0.54 7.52 -0.09
C SER A 467 1.11 8.81 -0.68
N MET A 468 1.24 9.81 0.19
CA MET A 468 1.82 11.12 -0.12
C MET A 468 3.30 11.10 -0.54
N ASN A 469 4.02 9.97 -0.38
CA ASN A 469 5.41 9.87 -0.87
C ASN A 469 5.44 9.61 -2.39
N PHE A 470 5.14 10.65 -3.16
CA PHE A 470 4.91 10.62 -4.59
C PHE A 470 5.97 9.84 -5.40
N TYR A 471 7.26 10.09 -5.16
CA TYR A 471 8.32 9.41 -5.92
C TYR A 471 8.44 7.93 -5.55
N MET A 472 8.31 7.61 -4.26
CA MET A 472 8.40 6.24 -3.76
C MET A 472 7.27 5.38 -4.32
N GLU A 473 6.05 5.91 -4.41
CA GLU A 473 4.90 5.17 -4.94
C GLU A 473 5.04 4.84 -6.43
N ILE A 474 5.56 5.79 -7.21
CA ILE A 474 5.87 5.54 -8.64
C ILE A 474 6.93 4.44 -8.77
N ALA A 475 8.01 4.55 -7.99
CA ALA A 475 9.08 3.55 -7.97
C ALA A 475 8.58 2.17 -7.54
N LYS A 476 7.74 2.09 -6.49
CA LYS A 476 7.10 0.87 -5.99
C LYS A 476 6.35 0.14 -7.08
N MET A 477 5.47 0.83 -7.80
CA MET A 477 4.66 0.19 -8.85
C MET A 477 5.52 -0.31 -10.02
N ARG A 478 6.58 0.42 -10.39
CA ARG A 478 7.53 0.02 -11.43
C ARG A 478 8.35 -1.20 -11.00
N ALA A 479 8.88 -1.17 -9.78
CA ALA A 479 9.67 -2.25 -9.18
C ALA A 479 8.84 -3.52 -9.00
N ALA A 480 7.60 -3.40 -8.49
CA ALA A 480 6.71 -4.53 -8.26
C ALA A 480 6.42 -5.33 -9.54
N ARG A 481 6.21 -4.65 -10.68
CA ARG A 481 6.02 -5.32 -11.98
C ARG A 481 7.23 -6.13 -12.38
N ARG A 482 8.43 -5.54 -12.26
CA ARG A 482 9.70 -6.22 -12.57
C ARG A 482 9.89 -7.43 -11.67
N LEU A 483 9.75 -7.23 -10.37
CA LEU A 483 9.93 -8.26 -9.35
C LEU A 483 8.97 -9.43 -9.55
N TRP A 484 7.68 -9.16 -9.76
CA TRP A 484 6.67 -10.17 -10.07
C TRP A 484 7.03 -10.99 -11.31
N ALA A 485 7.31 -10.31 -12.42
CA ALA A 485 7.60 -10.97 -13.69
C ALA A 485 8.81 -11.89 -13.57
N THR A 486 9.87 -11.42 -12.92
CA THR A 486 11.09 -12.19 -12.68
C THR A 486 10.83 -13.42 -11.80
N LEU A 487 10.19 -13.24 -10.63
CA LEU A 487 9.92 -14.34 -9.70
C LEU A 487 8.99 -15.40 -10.32
N VAL A 488 7.95 -14.98 -11.05
CA VAL A 488 7.05 -15.93 -11.72
C VAL A 488 7.78 -16.71 -12.82
N ASN A 489 8.61 -16.03 -13.61
CA ASN A 489 9.40 -16.68 -14.65
C ASN A 489 10.36 -17.73 -14.08
N GLU A 490 11.09 -17.37 -13.02
CA GLU A 490 12.10 -18.22 -12.39
C GLU A 490 11.48 -19.42 -11.68
N ARG A 491 10.43 -19.19 -10.87
CA ARG A 491 9.83 -20.22 -10.01
C ARG A 491 8.86 -21.13 -10.76
N PHE A 492 8.08 -20.61 -11.70
CA PHE A 492 6.96 -21.33 -12.31
C PHE A 492 7.08 -21.56 -13.82
N LYS A 493 8.01 -20.88 -14.51
CA LYS A 493 8.33 -21.07 -15.94
C LYS A 493 7.08 -21.12 -16.84
N PRO A 494 6.22 -20.09 -16.81
CA PRO A 494 4.98 -20.07 -17.58
C PRO A 494 5.27 -20.08 -19.09
N LYS A 495 4.41 -20.74 -19.88
CA LYS A 495 4.50 -20.70 -21.34
C LYS A 495 3.77 -19.47 -21.90
N ASN A 496 2.72 -19.03 -21.21
CA ASN A 496 1.98 -17.83 -21.58
C ASN A 496 2.62 -16.59 -20.95
N LYS A 497 3.10 -15.66 -21.79
CA LYS A 497 3.67 -14.38 -21.32
C LYS A 497 2.70 -13.58 -20.45
N ARG A 498 1.38 -13.74 -20.62
CA ARG A 498 0.36 -13.07 -19.80
C ARG A 498 0.40 -13.47 -18.33
N SER A 499 0.95 -14.64 -18.00
CA SER A 499 1.08 -15.12 -16.61
C SER A 499 2.09 -14.30 -15.80
N MET A 500 3.03 -13.62 -16.46
CA MET A 500 4.04 -12.75 -15.82
C MET A 500 3.59 -11.29 -15.68
N ILE A 501 2.40 -10.94 -16.17
CA ILE A 501 1.94 -9.55 -16.17
C ILE A 501 1.28 -9.24 -14.82
N LEU A 502 1.87 -8.32 -14.06
CA LEU A 502 1.22 -7.71 -12.91
C LEU A 502 0.27 -6.61 -13.40
N ARG A 503 -1.04 -6.82 -13.19
CA ARG A 503 -2.09 -5.81 -13.40
C ARG A 503 -2.63 -5.40 -12.05
N THR A 504 -2.84 -4.11 -11.85
CA THR A 504 -3.16 -3.58 -10.53
C THR A 504 -4.33 -2.62 -10.54
N HIS A 505 -5.14 -2.71 -9.49
CA HIS A 505 -5.93 -1.61 -8.96
C HIS A 505 -5.04 -0.78 -8.02
N SER A 506 -5.38 0.50 -7.86
CA SER A 506 -4.78 1.38 -6.86
C SER A 506 -5.88 2.16 -6.15
N GLN A 507 -5.68 2.43 -4.86
CA GLN A 507 -6.51 3.34 -4.08
C GLN A 507 -5.60 4.34 -3.37
N THR A 508 -6.00 5.61 -3.36
CA THR A 508 -5.35 6.65 -2.55
C THR A 508 -5.45 6.29 -1.07
N SER A 509 -4.46 6.64 -0.25
CA SER A 509 -4.45 6.22 1.17
C SER A 509 -5.63 6.83 1.94
N GLY A 510 -6.39 6.01 2.66
CA GLY A 510 -7.46 6.50 3.54
C GLY A 510 -6.87 7.14 4.79
N TRP A 511 -5.78 6.57 5.29
CA TRP A 511 -5.04 7.06 6.45
C TRP A 511 -4.39 8.43 6.25
N SER A 512 -4.05 8.82 5.00
CA SER A 512 -3.47 10.14 4.73
C SER A 512 -4.49 11.29 4.85
N LEU A 513 -5.78 10.96 4.84
CA LEU A 513 -6.87 11.92 4.95
C LEU A 513 -6.97 12.42 6.40
N THR A 514 -7.17 13.73 6.55
CA THR A 514 -7.33 14.37 7.85
C THR A 514 -8.80 14.61 8.14
N GLU A 515 -9.19 14.44 9.40
CA GLU A 515 -10.56 14.63 9.88
C GLU A 515 -10.88 16.12 10.03
N GLN A 516 -12.16 16.46 10.22
CA GLN A 516 -12.56 17.70 10.87
C GLN A 516 -12.94 17.44 12.33
N ILE A 517 -12.10 17.83 13.27
CA ILE A 517 -12.50 17.85 14.69
C ILE A 517 -12.96 19.27 15.02
N ASN A 518 -14.12 19.40 15.65
CA ASN A 518 -14.61 20.67 16.19
C ASN A 518 -14.40 20.65 17.70
N ALA A 519 -13.57 21.56 18.21
CA ALA A 519 -13.42 21.73 19.65
C ALA A 519 -14.73 22.28 20.23
N ARG A 520 -15.54 21.43 20.86
CA ARG A 520 -16.45 21.91 21.90
C ARG A 520 -15.68 21.97 23.20
N ASN A 521 -15.96 23.01 23.99
CA ASN A 521 -15.51 23.12 25.37
C ASN A 521 -15.84 21.82 26.09
N CYS A 522 -14.84 20.99 26.37
CA CYS A 522 -14.97 19.93 27.34
C CYS A 522 -15.07 20.64 28.70
N SER A 523 -16.27 21.06 29.09
CA SER A 523 -16.51 21.38 30.49
C SER A 523 -16.42 20.04 31.19
N VAL A 524 -15.36 19.84 31.96
CA VAL A 524 -15.27 18.71 32.89
C VAL A 524 -16.36 18.89 33.94
N ARG A 525 -17.60 18.54 33.58
CA ARG A 525 -18.76 18.65 34.47
C ARG A 525 -18.78 17.38 35.32
N SER A 526 -18.12 17.46 36.47
CA SER A 526 -18.69 17.13 37.81
C SER A 526 -17.66 16.73 38.88
N ILE A 527 -16.35 16.59 38.59
CA ILE A 527 -15.33 16.30 39.62
C ILE A 527 -14.20 17.36 39.70
N LEU A 528 -13.97 18.14 38.63
CA LEU A 528 -12.88 19.12 38.53
C LEU A 528 -13.37 20.58 38.64
N ALA A 529 -14.15 20.90 39.68
CA ALA A 529 -14.48 22.30 39.99
C ALA A 529 -13.35 23.05 40.74
N PHE A 530 -12.20 22.40 41.03
CA PHE A 530 -11.15 22.96 41.91
C PHE A 530 -9.74 23.07 41.32
N CYS A 531 -9.53 22.76 40.03
CA CYS A 531 -8.25 23.03 39.36
C CYS A 531 -8.52 23.63 37.97
N GLU A 532 -8.77 24.93 37.93
CA GLU A 532 -8.66 25.70 36.69
C GLU A 532 -7.19 25.82 36.30
N ALA A 533 -6.71 24.84 35.55
CA ALA A 533 -5.64 25.02 34.58
C ALA A 533 -6.26 24.71 33.21
N GLU A 534 -6.30 25.71 32.33
CA GLU A 534 -6.84 25.64 30.97
C GLU A 534 -6.17 24.52 30.15
N ILE A 535 -6.72 23.31 30.15
CA ILE A 535 -6.39 22.29 29.16
C ILE A 535 -7.36 22.44 28.00
N LYS A 536 -6.98 23.29 27.05
CA LYS A 536 -7.75 23.59 25.84
C LYS A 536 -7.10 22.86 24.64
N TRP A 537 -7.40 21.58 24.46
CA TRP A 537 -6.97 20.85 23.26
C TRP A 537 -7.90 21.17 22.09
N LEU A 538 -7.57 22.23 21.35
CA LEU A 538 -8.16 22.51 20.04
C LEU A 538 -7.51 21.58 19.01
N LEU A 539 -8.07 20.38 18.87
CA LEU A 539 -7.89 19.58 17.65
C LEU A 539 -8.89 20.13 16.64
N LEU A 540 -8.41 20.95 15.70
CA LEU A 540 -9.16 21.50 14.59
C LEU A 540 -8.37 21.16 13.31
N GLN A 541 -9.00 20.51 12.32
CA GLN A 541 -8.33 20.10 11.09
C GLN A 541 -9.21 20.35 9.84
N ASP A 542 -8.54 20.65 8.74
CA ASP A 542 -9.11 21.17 7.48
C ASP A 542 -9.17 20.06 6.41
N PRO A 543 -10.35 19.45 6.19
CA PRO A 543 -10.51 18.30 5.30
C PRO A 543 -10.49 18.68 3.82
N TYR A 544 -10.59 19.96 3.43
CA TYR A 544 -10.47 20.33 2.01
C TYR A 544 -9.03 20.13 1.49
N ASN A 545 -8.03 20.13 2.37
CA ASN A 545 -6.67 19.71 2.04
C ASN A 545 -6.63 18.28 1.47
N ASN A 546 -7.59 17.42 1.83
CA ASN A 546 -7.67 16.06 1.32
C ASN A 546 -7.92 16.02 -0.19
N ILE A 547 -8.57 17.03 -0.78
CA ILE A 547 -8.71 17.12 -2.25
C ILE A 547 -7.32 17.19 -2.91
N ILE A 548 -6.41 17.97 -2.33
CA ILE A 548 -5.05 18.12 -2.83
C ILE A 548 -4.24 16.83 -2.60
N ARG A 549 -4.36 16.22 -1.41
CA ARG A 549 -3.70 14.94 -1.08
C ARG A 549 -4.10 13.84 -2.05
N THR A 550 -5.41 13.60 -2.20
CA THR A 550 -5.97 12.61 -3.13
C THR A 550 -5.53 12.89 -4.57
N THR A 551 -5.40 14.16 -4.97
CA THR A 551 -4.92 14.50 -6.32
C THR A 551 -3.45 14.12 -6.53
N ILE A 552 -2.58 14.39 -5.56
CA ILE A 552 -1.15 14.01 -5.60
C ILE A 552 -1.00 12.49 -5.64
N GLU A 553 -1.73 11.78 -4.80
CA GLU A 553 -1.75 10.32 -4.74
C GLU A 553 -2.30 9.72 -6.05
N ALA A 554 -3.38 10.28 -6.60
CA ALA A 554 -3.92 9.88 -7.90
C ALA A 554 -2.88 10.03 -9.02
N MET A 555 -2.15 11.15 -9.05
CA MET A 555 -1.07 11.36 -10.02
C MET A 555 0.05 10.33 -9.86
N ALA A 556 0.46 9.99 -8.63
CA ALA A 556 1.45 8.95 -8.40
C ALA A 556 0.99 7.58 -8.90
N ALA A 557 -0.27 7.21 -8.67
CA ALA A 557 -0.86 5.97 -9.19
C ALA A 557 -0.88 5.93 -10.74
N VAL A 558 -1.21 7.06 -11.36
CA VAL A 558 -1.25 7.21 -12.82
C VAL A 558 0.16 7.09 -13.39
N PHE A 559 1.14 7.83 -12.88
CA PHE A 559 2.54 7.75 -13.31
C PHE A 559 3.16 6.38 -13.04
N GLY A 560 2.75 5.72 -11.95
CA GLY A 560 3.10 4.34 -11.64
C GLY A 560 2.51 3.32 -12.61
N GLY A 561 1.54 3.69 -13.46
CA GLY A 561 0.99 2.82 -14.50
C GLY A 561 -0.11 1.86 -14.01
N THR A 562 -1.01 2.30 -13.13
CA THR A 562 -2.17 1.52 -12.64
C THR A 562 -3.20 1.16 -13.72
N GLN A 563 -3.97 0.07 -13.56
CA GLN A 563 -5.01 -0.33 -14.54
C GLN A 563 -6.40 0.18 -14.16
N SER A 564 -6.62 0.46 -12.88
CA SER A 564 -7.84 1.09 -12.38
C SER A 564 -7.55 1.82 -11.09
N LEU A 565 -8.28 2.91 -10.82
CA LEU A 565 -8.00 3.79 -9.70
C LEU A 565 -9.27 4.12 -8.92
N HIS A 566 -9.14 4.07 -7.61
CA HIS A 566 -10.04 4.68 -6.64
C HIS A 566 -9.37 5.95 -6.10
N THR A 567 -10.11 7.05 -6.10
CA THR A 567 -9.76 8.28 -5.39
C THR A 567 -10.70 8.48 -4.22
N ASN A 568 -10.18 8.64 -3.00
CA ASN A 568 -11.01 8.81 -1.82
C ASN A 568 -11.68 10.18 -1.84
N SER A 569 -12.87 10.26 -1.27
CA SER A 569 -13.55 11.53 -1.01
C SER A 569 -12.93 12.27 0.18
N PHE A 570 -12.99 13.60 0.14
CA PHE A 570 -12.30 14.46 1.10
C PHE A 570 -12.85 14.36 2.54
N ASP A 571 -14.06 13.79 2.70
CA ASP A 571 -14.79 13.59 3.95
C ASP A 571 -14.69 12.15 4.50
N GLU A 572 -13.93 11.25 3.86
CA GLU A 572 -13.86 9.83 4.25
C GLU A 572 -13.17 9.56 5.60
N ALA A 573 -12.39 10.52 6.11
CA ALA A 573 -11.84 10.43 7.46
C ALA A 573 -12.94 10.51 8.56
N LEU A 574 -14.12 11.04 8.23
CA LEU A 574 -15.24 11.27 9.14
C LEU A 574 -16.36 10.23 9.01
N GLY A 575 -16.56 9.68 7.82
CA GLY A 575 -17.69 8.79 7.54
C GLY A 575 -17.78 8.43 6.05
N LEU A 576 -18.96 7.95 5.63
CA LEU A 576 -19.20 7.59 4.23
C LEU A 576 -19.30 8.85 3.33
N PRO A 577 -18.86 8.77 2.06
CA PRO A 577 -18.91 9.90 1.13
C PRO A 577 -20.32 10.47 0.92
N THR A 578 -20.43 11.79 0.88
CA THR A 578 -21.62 12.47 0.37
C THR A 578 -21.68 12.45 -1.17
N PRO A 579 -22.84 12.66 -1.80
CA PRO A 579 -22.91 12.84 -3.25
C PRO A 579 -22.01 13.95 -3.79
N PHE A 580 -21.79 15.01 -2.99
CA PHE A 580 -20.91 16.12 -3.32
C PHE A 580 -19.44 15.70 -3.33
N SER A 581 -18.97 15.06 -2.26
CA SER A 581 -17.58 14.63 -2.14
C SER A 581 -17.23 13.48 -3.09
N ALA A 582 -18.17 12.54 -3.33
CA ALA A 582 -18.03 11.47 -4.30
C ALA A 582 -17.85 12.01 -5.73
N ARG A 583 -18.55 13.10 -6.07
CA ARG A 583 -18.39 13.78 -7.36
C ARG A 583 -16.99 14.39 -7.51
N ILE A 584 -16.47 15.05 -6.47
CA ILE A 584 -15.12 15.64 -6.49
C ILE A 584 -14.08 14.54 -6.68
N ALA A 585 -14.15 13.47 -5.89
CA ALA A 585 -13.25 12.33 -5.99
C ALA A 585 -13.21 11.74 -7.40
N ARG A 586 -14.38 11.50 -8.02
CA ARG A 586 -14.47 11.03 -9.41
C ARG A 586 -13.87 12.03 -10.40
N ASN A 587 -14.20 13.31 -10.24
CA ASN A 587 -13.73 14.37 -11.15
C ASN A 587 -12.22 14.57 -11.07
N THR A 588 -11.56 14.34 -9.93
CA THR A 588 -10.09 14.32 -9.84
C THR A 588 -9.49 13.40 -10.91
N GLN A 589 -10.04 12.19 -11.10
CA GLN A 589 -9.56 11.29 -12.13
C GLN A 589 -9.90 11.77 -13.55
N ILE A 590 -11.11 12.27 -13.77
CA ILE A 590 -11.55 12.76 -15.09
C ILE A 590 -10.68 13.93 -15.57
N VAL A 591 -10.38 14.89 -14.69
CA VAL A 591 -9.50 16.02 -15.01
C VAL A 591 -8.09 15.53 -15.37
N ILE A 592 -7.55 14.54 -14.64
CA ILE A 592 -6.25 13.95 -15.02
C ILE A 592 -6.35 13.26 -16.39
N GLN A 593 -7.44 12.56 -16.70
CA GLN A 593 -7.61 11.87 -17.98
C GLN A 593 -7.72 12.84 -19.17
N GLU A 594 -8.56 13.87 -19.04
CA GLU A 594 -9.04 14.67 -20.17
C GLU A 594 -8.29 16.01 -20.33
N GLU A 595 -7.79 16.60 -19.25
CA GLU A 595 -7.22 17.96 -19.28
C GLU A 595 -5.70 17.99 -19.09
N SER A 596 -5.14 17.09 -18.28
CA SER A 596 -3.73 17.18 -17.85
C SER A 596 -2.69 16.87 -18.93
N GLY A 597 -3.07 16.17 -20.00
CA GLY A 597 -2.16 15.65 -21.02
C GLY A 597 -1.29 14.45 -20.58
N ILE A 598 -1.37 14.00 -19.32
CA ILE A 598 -0.53 12.91 -18.78
C ILE A 598 -0.72 11.60 -19.55
N CYS A 599 -1.93 11.31 -20.04
CA CYS A 599 -2.22 10.09 -20.79
C CYS A 599 -1.52 10.00 -22.16
N ARG A 600 -0.89 11.09 -22.65
CA ARG A 600 -0.30 11.14 -23.99
C ARG A 600 1.04 10.40 -24.12
N VAL A 601 1.71 10.09 -23.01
CA VAL A 601 3.04 9.44 -23.00
C VAL A 601 3.03 8.24 -22.05
N ALA A 602 3.48 7.08 -22.54
CA ALA A 602 3.62 5.88 -21.72
C ALA A 602 4.90 5.95 -20.86
N ASP A 603 4.76 5.76 -19.54
CA ASP A 603 5.84 5.85 -18.55
C ASP A 603 6.74 7.08 -18.75
N PRO A 604 6.21 8.30 -18.53
CA PRO A 604 6.92 9.55 -18.79
C PRO A 604 8.14 9.76 -17.88
N TRP A 605 8.30 8.97 -16.81
CA TRP A 605 9.44 9.02 -15.91
C TRP A 605 10.65 8.20 -16.38
N ALA A 606 10.50 7.42 -17.45
CA ALA A 606 11.58 6.57 -17.93
C ALA A 606 12.82 7.36 -18.31
N GLY A 607 13.97 6.86 -17.87
CA GLY A 607 15.25 7.53 -18.08
C GLY A 607 15.55 8.66 -17.10
N SER A 608 14.60 9.03 -16.21
CA SER A 608 14.91 9.89 -15.06
C SER A 608 15.94 9.20 -14.16
N TYR A 609 17.12 9.82 -13.99
CA TYR A 609 18.22 9.24 -13.21
C TYR A 609 17.77 8.84 -11.80
N MET A 610 17.00 9.72 -11.14
CA MET A 610 16.47 9.47 -9.81
C MET A 610 15.44 8.34 -9.82
N MET A 611 14.45 8.37 -10.72
CA MET A 611 13.36 7.39 -10.68
C MET A 611 13.85 5.98 -11.00
N GLU A 612 14.79 5.82 -11.93
CA GLU A 612 15.36 4.52 -12.24
C GLU A 612 16.22 3.99 -11.09
N SER A 613 17.02 4.83 -10.44
CA SER A 613 17.80 4.44 -9.26
C SER A 613 16.91 4.07 -8.08
N LEU A 614 15.89 4.88 -7.78
CA LEU A 614 14.93 4.60 -6.71
C LEU A 614 14.15 3.30 -6.98
N THR A 615 13.80 3.02 -8.24
CA THR A 615 13.15 1.76 -8.64
C THR A 615 14.05 0.55 -8.41
N ASP A 616 15.36 0.68 -8.67
CA ASP A 616 16.34 -0.39 -8.44
C ASP A 616 16.58 -0.60 -6.92
N GLU A 617 16.67 0.48 -6.14
CA GLU A 617 16.89 0.44 -4.68
C GLU A 617 15.72 -0.19 -3.92
N ILE A 618 14.48 0.24 -4.20
CA ILE A 618 13.30 -0.32 -3.54
C ILE A 618 13.12 -1.81 -3.88
N LEU A 619 13.44 -2.21 -5.13
CA LEU A 619 13.41 -3.61 -5.54
C LEU A 619 14.41 -4.44 -4.74
N ALA A 620 15.65 -3.96 -4.58
CA ALA A 620 16.68 -4.65 -3.82
C ALA A 620 16.31 -4.80 -2.34
N LYS A 621 15.72 -3.77 -1.73
CA LYS A 621 15.22 -3.82 -0.34
C LYS A 621 14.07 -4.81 -0.18
N ALA A 622 13.10 -4.81 -1.09
CA ALA A 622 11.98 -5.75 -1.04
C ALA A 622 12.41 -7.20 -1.29
N LEU A 623 13.40 -7.43 -2.16
CA LEU A 623 13.93 -8.76 -2.40
C LEU A 623 14.53 -9.39 -1.13
N LYS A 624 15.21 -8.59 -0.29
CA LYS A 624 15.71 -9.05 1.01
C LYS A 624 14.57 -9.49 1.93
N VAL A 625 13.49 -8.72 1.99
CA VAL A 625 12.31 -9.11 2.80
C VAL A 625 11.66 -10.39 2.26
N ILE A 626 11.60 -10.57 0.93
CA ILE A 626 11.11 -11.83 0.33
C ILE A 626 12.05 -13.01 0.67
N GLN A 627 13.36 -12.79 0.72
CA GLN A 627 14.32 -13.82 1.16
C GLN A 627 14.06 -14.23 2.62
N ASP A 628 13.84 -13.28 3.53
CA ASP A 628 13.44 -13.59 4.92
C ASP A 628 12.16 -14.45 4.97
N VAL A 629 11.18 -14.17 4.09
CA VAL A 629 9.95 -14.95 3.98
C VAL A 629 10.20 -16.36 3.43
N ASP A 630 11.04 -16.49 2.40
CA ASP A 630 11.40 -17.78 1.83
C ASP A 630 12.17 -18.65 2.84
N GLU A 631 13.05 -18.07 3.66
CA GLU A 631 13.79 -18.76 4.74
C GLU A 631 12.85 -19.34 5.80
N LEU A 632 11.71 -18.69 6.07
CA LEU A 632 10.64 -19.22 6.92
C LEU A 632 9.78 -20.29 6.24
N GLY A 633 10.04 -20.60 4.96
CA GLY A 633 9.32 -21.59 4.17
C GLY A 633 8.08 -21.06 3.47
N GLY A 634 8.07 -19.76 3.13
CA GLY A 634 7.01 -19.12 2.36
C GLY A 634 6.03 -18.31 3.21
N MET A 635 5.20 -17.53 2.53
CA MET A 635 4.42 -16.47 3.16
C MET A 635 3.36 -17.00 4.14
N ALA A 636 2.75 -18.16 3.87
CA ALA A 636 1.81 -18.77 4.81
C ALA A 636 2.45 -19.08 6.18
N LYS A 637 3.69 -19.59 6.19
CA LYS A 637 4.45 -19.85 7.42
C LYS A 637 4.94 -18.56 8.08
N ALA A 638 5.35 -17.57 7.29
CA ALA A 638 5.73 -16.26 7.81
C ALA A 638 4.55 -15.56 8.52
N VAL A 639 3.35 -15.62 7.94
CA VAL A 639 2.12 -15.11 8.57
C VAL A 639 1.83 -15.84 9.87
N ALA A 640 1.90 -17.18 9.87
CA ALA A 640 1.69 -17.98 11.08
C ALA A 640 2.73 -17.70 12.18
N SER A 641 3.97 -17.35 11.81
CA SER A 641 5.02 -16.97 12.77
C SER A 641 4.80 -15.58 13.37
N GLY A 642 3.92 -14.76 12.79
CA GLY A 642 3.63 -13.37 13.20
C GLY A 642 4.66 -12.35 12.72
N MET A 643 5.69 -12.75 11.96
CA MET A 643 6.78 -11.85 11.54
C MET A 643 6.28 -10.66 10.71
N PRO A 644 5.45 -10.83 9.66
CA PRO A 644 4.97 -9.70 8.85
C PRO A 644 4.18 -8.69 9.68
N LYS A 645 3.25 -9.16 10.51
CA LYS A 645 2.41 -8.30 11.36
C LYS A 645 3.26 -7.44 12.30
N LEU A 646 4.27 -8.04 12.95
CA LEU A 646 5.18 -7.31 13.85
C LEU A 646 5.99 -6.24 13.12
N ARG A 647 6.52 -6.50 11.92
CA ARG A 647 7.26 -5.50 11.14
C ARG A 647 6.36 -4.34 10.70
N ILE A 648 5.10 -4.62 10.36
CA ILE A 648 4.11 -3.59 10.01
C ILE A 648 3.77 -2.73 11.24
N GLU A 649 3.51 -3.36 12.39
CA GLU A 649 3.23 -2.65 13.65
C GLU A 649 4.43 -1.80 14.10
N GLU A 650 5.66 -2.27 13.91
CA GLU A 650 6.88 -1.51 14.19
C GLU A 650 6.99 -0.26 13.29
N SER A 651 6.74 -0.41 11.99
CA SER A 651 6.74 0.71 11.04
C SER A 651 5.65 1.74 11.38
N ALA A 652 4.46 1.27 11.78
CA ALA A 652 3.35 2.10 12.26
C ALA A 652 3.72 2.91 13.51
N ALA A 653 4.35 2.27 14.51
CA ALA A 653 4.77 2.92 15.75
C ALA A 653 5.84 3.99 15.50
N LYS A 654 6.84 3.69 14.66
CA LYS A 654 7.87 4.66 14.26
C LYS A 654 7.26 5.84 13.51
N LYS A 655 6.26 5.59 12.65
CA LYS A 655 5.55 6.66 11.95
C LYS A 655 4.78 7.56 12.90
N GLN A 656 4.03 6.99 13.84
CA GLN A 656 3.30 7.79 14.83
C GLN A 656 4.25 8.64 15.68
N ALA A 657 5.37 8.09 16.11
CA ALA A 657 6.37 8.82 16.88
C ALA A 657 6.94 10.03 16.11
N ARG A 658 7.18 9.91 14.80
CA ARG A 658 7.63 11.04 13.96
C ARG A 658 6.55 12.12 13.82
N ILE A 659 5.29 11.74 13.72
CA ILE A 659 4.15 12.66 13.64
C ILE A 659 3.97 13.41 14.96
N ASP A 660 3.97 12.68 16.08
CA ASP A 660 3.77 13.24 17.42
C ASP A 660 4.94 14.15 17.82
N ALA A 661 6.16 13.84 17.39
CA ALA A 661 7.34 14.68 17.58
C ALA A 661 7.45 15.85 16.58
N GLY A 662 6.51 15.99 15.63
CA GLY A 662 6.52 17.05 14.63
C GLY A 662 7.62 16.94 13.56
N LYS A 663 8.29 15.77 13.46
CA LYS A 663 9.29 15.47 12.42
C LYS A 663 8.63 15.19 11.07
N GLU A 664 7.45 14.58 11.09
CA GLU A 664 6.60 14.37 9.92
C GLU A 664 5.44 15.36 9.98
N ILE A 665 5.36 16.27 9.01
CA ILE A 665 4.37 17.36 9.02
C ILE A 665 3.07 16.88 8.37
N ILE A 666 1.96 17.07 9.09
CA ILE A 666 0.60 16.92 8.57
C ILE A 666 -0.09 18.28 8.66
N VAL A 667 -0.23 18.94 7.50
CA VAL A 667 -0.87 20.25 7.38
C VAL A 667 -2.31 20.19 7.90
N GLY A 668 -2.67 21.14 8.76
CA GLY A 668 -3.97 21.19 9.44
C GLY A 668 -4.03 20.36 10.72
N VAL A 669 -3.09 19.43 10.97
CA VAL A 669 -3.13 18.52 12.13
C VAL A 669 -2.06 18.80 13.16
N ASN A 670 -0.76 18.80 12.79
CA ASN A 670 0.32 19.12 13.73
C ASN A 670 1.03 20.44 13.40
N LYS A 671 0.73 21.03 12.24
CA LYS A 671 1.23 22.34 11.82
C LYS A 671 0.20 23.03 10.94
N TYR A 672 0.15 24.36 11.00
CA TYR A 672 -0.82 25.19 10.25
C TYR A 672 -2.27 24.85 10.59
N ARG A 673 -2.59 24.74 11.89
CA ARG A 673 -3.95 24.48 12.39
C ARG A 673 -4.82 25.73 12.23
N LEU A 674 -6.11 25.55 11.91
CA LEU A 674 -7.08 26.64 11.93
C LEU A 674 -7.50 26.97 13.37
N GLU A 675 -7.91 28.22 13.61
CA GLU A 675 -8.45 28.66 14.90
C GLU A 675 -9.91 28.23 15.12
N LYS A 676 -10.69 28.10 14.02
CA LYS A 676 -12.09 27.63 13.98
C LYS A 676 -12.33 26.94 12.65
N GLU A 677 -13.17 25.90 12.65
CA GLU A 677 -13.54 25.12 11.46
C GLU A 677 -15.05 25.19 11.16
N GLU A 678 -15.43 25.18 9.89
CA GLU A 678 -16.83 25.18 9.44
C GLU A 678 -17.40 23.77 9.37
N ARG A 679 -18.54 23.51 10.02
CA ARG A 679 -19.14 22.17 10.11
C ARG A 679 -19.44 21.57 8.72
N ILE A 680 -18.98 20.35 8.48
CA ILE A 680 -19.34 19.56 7.30
C ILE A 680 -20.43 18.55 7.66
N ASP A 681 -21.37 18.34 6.74
CA ASP A 681 -22.41 17.33 6.88
C ASP A 681 -21.83 15.93 6.67
N ILE A 682 -22.01 15.06 7.68
CA ILE A 682 -21.56 13.65 7.65
C ILE A 682 -22.78 12.77 7.45
N LEU A 683 -22.66 11.76 6.58
CA LEU A 683 -23.71 10.76 6.40
C LEU A 683 -23.83 9.88 7.66
N GLN A 684 -24.96 9.98 8.36
CA GLN A 684 -25.26 9.13 9.51
C GLN A 684 -26.11 7.93 9.09
N VAL A 685 -25.69 6.74 9.51
CA VAL A 685 -26.40 5.48 9.26
C VAL A 685 -27.23 5.13 10.50
N ASP A 686 -28.53 4.88 10.30
CA ASP A 686 -29.40 4.32 11.33
C ASP A 686 -29.29 2.78 11.33
N ASN A 687 -28.34 2.27 12.12
CA ASN A 687 -28.09 0.83 12.27
C ASN A 687 -29.36 0.05 12.64
N ALA A 688 -30.15 0.59 13.59
CA ALA A 688 -31.29 -0.12 14.15
C ALA A 688 -32.32 -0.42 13.07
N LYS A 689 -32.63 0.58 12.23
CA LYS A 689 -33.55 0.43 11.10
C LYS A 689 -33.05 -0.56 10.06
N VAL A 690 -31.75 -0.54 9.73
CA VAL A 690 -31.17 -1.49 8.75
C VAL A 690 -31.23 -2.91 9.30
N ARG A 691 -30.87 -3.10 10.57
CA ARG A 691 -30.90 -4.40 11.24
C ARG A 691 -32.31 -4.97 11.33
N GLU A 692 -33.29 -4.18 11.75
CA GLU A 692 -34.70 -4.60 11.81
C GLU A 692 -35.22 -5.07 10.43
N SER A 693 -34.89 -4.32 9.38
CA SER A 693 -35.23 -4.68 8.00
C SER A 693 -34.59 -6.01 7.58
N GLN A 694 -33.30 -6.21 7.85
CA GLN A 694 -32.60 -7.46 7.52
C GLN A 694 -33.15 -8.66 8.31
N ILE A 695 -33.44 -8.50 9.60
CA ILE A 695 -34.04 -9.57 10.42
C ILE A 695 -35.43 -9.95 9.87
N ALA A 696 -36.24 -8.98 9.45
CA ALA A 696 -37.54 -9.26 8.85
C ALA A 696 -37.41 -10.04 7.53
N LYS A 697 -36.45 -9.67 6.67
CA LYS A 697 -36.14 -10.42 5.42
C LYS A 697 -35.68 -11.84 5.73
N LEU A 698 -34.77 -12.00 6.69
CA LEU A 698 -34.25 -13.30 7.12
C LEU A 698 -35.37 -14.22 7.61
N LYS A 699 -36.27 -13.71 8.46
CA LYS A 699 -37.42 -14.46 8.95
C LYS A 699 -38.30 -14.94 7.80
N TYR A 700 -38.64 -14.04 6.87
CA TYR A 700 -39.45 -14.38 5.70
C TYR A 700 -38.80 -15.47 4.84
N ILE A 701 -37.49 -15.36 4.55
CA ILE A 701 -36.77 -16.35 3.74
C ILE A 701 -36.70 -17.71 4.43
N LYS A 702 -36.38 -17.74 5.73
CA LYS A 702 -36.31 -18.99 6.52
C LYS A 702 -37.68 -19.66 6.66
N GLU A 703 -38.77 -18.90 6.67
CA GLU A 703 -40.16 -19.42 6.70
C GLU A 703 -40.63 -19.96 5.35
N THR A 704 -40.28 -19.30 4.25
CA THR A 704 -40.83 -19.59 2.91
C THR A 704 -40.00 -20.54 2.05
N ARG A 705 -38.71 -20.74 2.36
CA ARG A 705 -37.83 -21.66 1.60
C ARG A 705 -38.22 -23.13 1.78
N ASP A 706 -37.78 -23.96 0.82
CA ASP A 706 -37.77 -25.41 0.98
C ASP A 706 -36.72 -25.80 2.05
N LYS A 707 -37.21 -26.13 3.25
CA LYS A 707 -36.36 -26.46 4.41
C LYS A 707 -35.56 -27.74 4.21
N ASP A 708 -36.12 -28.73 3.51
CA ASP A 708 -35.46 -30.00 3.27
C ASP A 708 -34.35 -29.88 2.24
N ARG A 709 -34.58 -29.10 1.17
CA ARG A 709 -33.52 -28.77 0.22
C ARG A 709 -32.41 -27.98 0.88
N ALA A 710 -32.73 -26.95 1.67
CA ALA A 710 -31.74 -26.15 2.39
C ALA A 710 -30.88 -27.02 3.33
N ARG A 711 -31.51 -27.91 4.11
CA ARG A 711 -30.80 -28.86 4.98
C ARG A 711 -29.83 -29.75 4.20
N ARG A 712 -30.28 -30.40 3.12
CA ARG A 712 -29.43 -31.27 2.29
C ARG A 712 -28.27 -30.50 1.65
N ALA A 713 -28.51 -29.27 1.21
CA ALA A 713 -27.47 -28.45 0.60
C ALA A 713 -26.39 -28.05 1.63
N LEU A 714 -26.78 -27.69 2.87
CA LEU A 714 -25.84 -27.42 3.96
C LEU A 714 -25.05 -28.66 4.39
N GLU A 715 -25.70 -29.83 4.44
CA GLU A 715 -25.03 -31.12 4.63
C GLU A 715 -23.98 -31.37 3.55
N GLY A 716 -24.30 -31.05 2.28
CA GLY A 716 -23.36 -31.11 1.17
C GLY A 716 -22.14 -30.19 1.33
N VAL A 717 -22.33 -28.97 1.85
CA VAL A 717 -21.20 -28.05 2.16
C VAL A 717 -20.33 -28.62 3.28
N THR A 718 -20.92 -29.13 4.36
CA THR A 718 -20.18 -29.78 5.44
C THR A 718 -19.44 -31.03 4.96
N GLU A 719 -20.05 -31.82 4.08
CA GLU A 719 -19.42 -33.02 3.53
C GLU A 719 -18.25 -32.66 2.61
N ALA A 720 -18.41 -31.68 1.72
CA ALA A 720 -17.32 -31.15 0.90
C ALA A 720 -16.16 -30.68 1.78
N ALA A 721 -16.44 -29.97 2.88
CA ALA A 721 -15.42 -29.55 3.85
C ALA A 721 -14.67 -30.74 4.48
N LYS A 722 -15.32 -31.89 4.72
CA LYS A 722 -14.67 -33.10 5.26
C LYS A 722 -13.87 -33.89 4.23
N THR A 723 -14.44 -34.14 3.05
CA THR A 723 -13.93 -35.15 2.11
C THR A 723 -13.13 -34.60 0.94
N GLY A 724 -13.07 -33.27 0.78
CA GLY A 724 -12.26 -32.64 -0.27
C GLY A 724 -13.02 -32.27 -1.55
N GLY A 725 -14.36 -32.25 -1.52
CA GLY A 725 -15.16 -31.68 -2.62
C GLY A 725 -14.97 -30.17 -2.77
N ASN A 726 -15.33 -29.62 -3.94
CA ASN A 726 -15.21 -28.17 -4.21
C ASN A 726 -16.25 -27.38 -3.41
N LEU A 727 -15.78 -26.54 -2.48
CA LEU A 727 -16.63 -25.79 -1.56
C LEU A 727 -17.51 -24.74 -2.26
N LEU A 728 -17.01 -24.08 -3.31
CA LEU A 728 -17.78 -23.07 -4.03
C LEU A 728 -18.94 -23.70 -4.79
N GLU A 729 -18.72 -24.85 -5.42
CA GLU A 729 -19.78 -25.61 -6.11
C GLU A 729 -20.90 -26.02 -5.15
N ALA A 730 -20.55 -26.59 -3.99
CA ALA A 730 -21.54 -26.94 -2.96
C ALA A 730 -22.30 -25.71 -2.43
N ALA A 731 -21.60 -24.59 -2.24
CA ALA A 731 -22.20 -23.35 -1.75
C ALA A 731 -23.15 -22.68 -2.75
N ILE A 732 -22.96 -22.87 -4.07
CA ILE A 732 -23.89 -22.37 -5.10
C ILE A 732 -25.24 -23.08 -4.99
N GLU A 733 -25.25 -24.39 -4.74
CA GLU A 733 -26.51 -25.11 -4.47
C GLU A 733 -27.14 -24.64 -3.16
N ALA A 734 -26.36 -24.46 -2.10
CA ALA A 734 -26.86 -23.92 -0.83
C ALA A 734 -27.47 -22.52 -1.00
N SER A 735 -26.81 -21.63 -1.74
CA SER A 735 -27.31 -20.29 -2.07
C SER A 735 -28.63 -20.35 -2.84
N SER A 736 -28.72 -21.23 -3.84
CA SER A 736 -29.95 -21.45 -4.63
C SER A 736 -31.10 -22.00 -3.79
N ALA A 737 -30.79 -22.78 -2.75
CA ALA A 737 -31.73 -23.27 -1.75
C ALA A 737 -32.08 -22.24 -0.65
N ARG A 738 -31.68 -20.96 -0.81
CA ARG A 738 -31.91 -19.87 0.15
C ARG A 738 -31.28 -20.15 1.52
N CYS A 739 -30.14 -20.84 1.53
CA CYS A 739 -29.27 -20.85 2.70
C CYS A 739 -28.60 -19.49 2.84
N THR A 740 -28.42 -19.06 4.08
CA THR A 740 -27.87 -17.76 4.43
C THR A 740 -26.34 -17.75 4.47
N VAL A 741 -25.75 -16.56 4.53
CA VAL A 741 -24.30 -16.36 4.71
C VAL A 741 -23.83 -17.05 5.99
N GLY A 742 -24.57 -16.87 7.09
CA GLY A 742 -24.31 -17.48 8.38
C GLY A 742 -24.41 -19.00 8.35
N GLU A 743 -25.45 -19.56 7.74
CA GLU A 743 -25.62 -21.02 7.66
C GLU A 743 -24.54 -21.70 6.82
N ILE A 744 -24.17 -21.13 5.67
CA ILE A 744 -23.12 -21.69 4.80
C ILE A 744 -21.75 -21.57 5.50
N SER A 745 -21.47 -20.45 6.15
CA SER A 745 -20.23 -20.27 6.90
C SER A 745 -20.15 -21.24 8.07
N TYR A 746 -21.24 -21.40 8.82
CA TYR A 746 -21.31 -22.35 9.93
C TYR A 746 -21.19 -23.81 9.47
N ALA A 747 -21.70 -24.17 8.29
CA ALA A 747 -21.55 -25.51 7.72
C ALA A 747 -20.08 -25.90 7.49
N MET A 748 -19.22 -24.94 7.11
CA MET A 748 -17.77 -25.13 7.04
C MET A 748 -17.12 -25.06 8.43
N GLU A 749 -17.58 -24.16 9.29
CA GLU A 749 -17.07 -23.96 10.66
C GLU A 749 -17.14 -25.25 11.51
N LYS A 750 -18.16 -26.09 11.31
CA LYS A 750 -18.27 -27.42 11.94
C LYS A 750 -17.06 -28.33 11.73
N VAL A 751 -16.29 -28.10 10.66
CA VAL A 751 -15.10 -28.88 10.30
C VAL A 751 -13.83 -28.07 10.55
N PHE A 752 -13.82 -26.79 10.15
CA PHE A 752 -12.61 -25.97 10.14
C PHE A 752 -12.35 -25.20 11.43
N SER A 753 -13.35 -25.01 12.29
CA SER A 753 -13.37 -24.08 13.44
C SER A 753 -13.14 -22.61 13.06
N ARG A 754 -13.26 -21.68 14.02
CA ARG A 754 -12.88 -20.26 13.84
C ARG A 754 -11.48 -20.00 14.36
N TYR A 755 -10.72 -19.18 13.62
CA TYR A 755 -9.36 -18.80 13.99
C TYR A 755 -9.33 -17.79 15.13
N ALA A 756 -8.49 -18.07 16.12
CA ALA A 756 -8.16 -17.15 17.21
C ALA A 756 -6.70 -16.70 17.05
N ALA A 757 -6.50 -15.40 16.81
CA ALA A 757 -5.15 -14.85 16.65
C ALA A 757 -4.41 -14.77 17.99
N THR A 758 -3.12 -15.11 17.97
CA THR A 758 -2.23 -14.84 19.12
C THR A 758 -1.78 -13.39 19.07
N ILE A 759 -2.00 -12.66 20.16
CA ILE A 759 -1.59 -11.27 20.28
C ILE A 759 -0.09 -11.21 20.61
N ARG A 760 0.66 -10.49 19.79
CA ARG A 760 2.01 -10.02 20.11
C ARG A 760 2.01 -8.49 20.14
N MET A 761 3.00 -7.91 20.81
CA MET A 761 3.16 -6.46 20.96
C MET A 761 4.60 -6.08 20.63
N VAL A 762 4.75 -4.97 19.90
CA VAL A 762 6.03 -4.31 19.68
C VAL A 762 6.42 -3.52 20.94
N SER A 763 7.71 -3.46 21.27
CA SER A 763 8.23 -2.66 22.38
C SER A 763 9.42 -1.80 21.93
N GLY A 764 9.51 -0.57 22.42
CA GLY A 764 10.63 0.36 22.19
C GLY A 764 10.64 1.09 20.83
N ALA A 765 9.77 0.71 19.90
CA ALA A 765 9.72 1.30 18.56
C ALA A 765 9.22 2.75 18.58
N TYR A 766 8.25 3.07 19.43
CA TYR A 766 7.73 4.44 19.55
C TYR A 766 8.77 5.35 20.22
N ARG A 767 9.31 4.93 21.37
CA ARG A 767 10.35 5.67 22.11
C ARG A 767 11.57 5.98 21.24
N SER A 768 12.10 5.00 20.51
CA SER A 768 13.31 5.18 19.71
C SER A 768 13.14 6.19 18.56
N ALA A 769 11.94 6.30 17.98
CA ALA A 769 11.68 7.22 16.87
C ALA A 769 11.25 8.64 17.31
N PHE A 770 10.74 8.81 18.54
CA PHE A 770 10.21 10.09 19.05
C PHE A 770 11.31 11.16 19.13
N GLY A 771 12.44 10.84 19.76
CA GLY A 771 13.67 11.63 19.81
C GLY A 771 13.67 12.93 20.63
N ASN A 772 12.52 13.47 21.07
CA ASN A 772 12.47 14.55 22.07
C ASN A 772 12.42 13.94 23.48
N GLU A 773 13.60 13.77 24.09
CA GLU A 773 13.72 13.11 25.40
C GLU A 773 13.06 13.90 26.53
N ASP A 774 13.10 15.24 26.50
CA ASP A 774 12.56 16.06 27.59
C ASP A 774 11.03 15.94 27.71
N GLU A 775 10.32 15.98 26.59
CA GLU A 775 8.87 15.81 26.58
C GLU A 775 8.47 14.39 27.00
N PHE A 776 9.17 13.39 26.47
CA PHE A 776 8.92 11.99 26.79
C PHE A 776 9.16 11.69 28.27
N ASN A 777 10.27 12.16 28.82
CA ASN A 777 10.67 11.92 30.21
C ASN A 777 9.71 12.58 31.22
N LYS A 778 9.08 13.71 30.87
CA LYS A 778 8.05 14.33 31.74
C LYS A 778 6.87 13.39 31.99
N VAL A 779 6.44 12.65 30.96
CA VAL A 779 5.33 11.71 31.08
C VAL A 779 5.76 10.48 31.88
N VAL A 780 6.95 9.94 31.57
CA VAL A 780 7.54 8.80 32.30
C VAL A 780 7.70 9.12 33.79
N ASP A 781 8.21 10.31 34.14
CA ASP A 781 8.35 10.74 35.53
C ASP A 781 7.00 10.83 36.26
N ARG A 782 5.94 11.22 35.56
CA ARG A 782 4.58 11.27 36.12
C ARG A 782 4.04 9.86 36.39
N VAL A 783 4.23 8.94 35.45
CA VAL A 783 3.85 7.54 35.60
C VAL A 783 4.63 6.87 36.74
N ARG A 784 5.92 7.19 36.89
CA ARG A 784 6.74 6.74 38.02
C ARG A 784 6.18 7.25 39.36
N ARG A 785 5.84 8.53 39.47
CA ARG A 785 5.22 9.08 40.69
C ARG A 785 3.87 8.46 41.02
N PHE A 786 3.07 8.13 40.01
CA PHE A 786 1.84 7.36 40.21
C PHE A 786 2.16 6.00 40.85
N ALA A 787 3.13 5.27 40.30
CA ALA A 787 3.53 3.96 40.80
C ALA A 787 4.11 4.02 42.22
N GLU A 788 4.89 5.05 42.54
CA GLU A 788 5.41 5.30 43.89
C GLU A 788 4.29 5.55 44.90
N LYS A 789 3.21 6.24 44.49
CA LYS A 789 2.07 6.58 45.37
C LYS A 789 1.09 5.43 45.55
N GLU A 790 0.70 4.77 44.46
CA GLU A 790 -0.37 3.76 44.43
C GLU A 790 0.19 2.32 44.57
N GLY A 791 1.51 2.15 44.60
CA GLY A 791 2.19 0.86 44.79
C GLY A 791 2.24 -0.04 43.56
N ARG A 792 1.75 0.43 42.40
CA ARG A 792 1.75 -0.27 41.11
C ARG A 792 1.65 0.70 39.94
N GLN A 793 2.07 0.28 38.74
CA GLN A 793 1.91 1.08 37.53
C GLN A 793 0.43 1.35 37.21
N PRO A 794 0.12 2.47 36.53
CA PRO A 794 -1.22 2.68 36.00
C PRO A 794 -1.48 1.60 34.94
N ARG A 795 -2.57 0.87 35.15
CA ARG A 795 -2.95 -0.30 34.35
C ARG A 795 -4.16 0.00 33.48
N ILE A 796 -4.01 -0.15 32.16
CA ILE A 796 -5.08 0.10 31.18
C ILE A 796 -5.26 -1.11 30.25
N MET A 797 -6.52 -1.49 30.00
CA MET A 797 -6.86 -2.44 28.95
C MET A 797 -7.31 -1.70 27.69
N VAL A 798 -6.64 -1.92 26.56
CA VAL A 798 -7.10 -1.40 25.26
C VAL A 798 -7.99 -2.45 24.60
N ALA A 799 -9.28 -2.15 24.47
CA ALA A 799 -10.31 -3.09 24.05
C ALA A 799 -10.79 -2.85 22.60
N LYS A 800 -11.02 -3.94 21.88
CA LYS A 800 -11.72 -3.97 20.59
C LYS A 800 -13.02 -4.76 20.75
N MET A 801 -14.16 -4.10 20.52
CA MET A 801 -15.48 -4.69 20.69
C MET A 801 -16.22 -4.79 19.36
N GLY A 802 -17.12 -5.76 19.24
CA GLY A 802 -17.88 -6.00 18.00
C GLY A 802 -17.01 -6.61 16.90
N GLN A 803 -17.36 -6.44 15.64
CA GLN A 803 -16.60 -7.04 14.53
C GLN A 803 -15.46 -6.14 14.00
N ASP A 804 -15.17 -5.03 14.68
CA ASP A 804 -14.17 -4.05 14.27
C ASP A 804 -12.74 -4.61 14.31
N GLY A 805 -12.19 -4.88 13.12
CA GLY A 805 -10.84 -5.40 12.92
C GLY A 805 -9.75 -4.33 12.88
N HIS A 806 -10.05 -3.03 12.94
CA HIS A 806 -9.03 -1.99 12.86
C HIS A 806 -8.22 -1.93 14.16
N ASP A 807 -6.98 -2.41 14.14
CA ASP A 807 -6.14 -2.52 15.33
C ASP A 807 -4.93 -1.58 15.35
N ARG A 808 -4.58 -0.93 14.23
CA ARG A 808 -3.42 -0.01 14.17
C ARG A 808 -3.40 1.00 15.30
N GLY A 809 -4.48 1.76 15.48
CA GLY A 809 -4.59 2.78 16.53
C GLY A 809 -4.47 2.17 17.93
N ALA A 810 -5.20 1.09 18.18
CA ALA A 810 -5.15 0.35 19.45
C ALA A 810 -3.73 -0.15 19.77
N LYS A 811 -3.05 -0.74 18.78
CA LYS A 811 -1.69 -1.28 18.91
C LYS A 811 -0.65 -0.19 19.14
N VAL A 812 -0.71 0.89 18.37
CA VAL A 812 0.19 2.04 18.50
C VAL A 812 0.03 2.72 19.87
N VAL A 813 -1.22 2.92 20.33
CA VAL A 813 -1.49 3.41 21.69
C VAL A 813 -0.94 2.44 22.73
N SER A 814 -1.15 1.13 22.55
CA SER A 814 -0.69 0.12 23.50
C SER A 814 0.84 0.11 23.64
N THR A 815 1.58 0.09 22.52
CA THR A 815 3.05 0.12 22.56
C THR A 815 3.59 1.46 23.07
N GLY A 816 2.95 2.57 22.71
CA GLY A 816 3.34 3.90 23.19
C GLY A 816 3.12 4.07 24.70
N PHE A 817 1.99 3.60 25.23
CA PHE A 817 1.71 3.62 26.68
C PHE A 817 2.67 2.70 27.45
N ALA A 818 2.97 1.51 26.92
CA ALA A 818 3.96 0.62 27.50
C ALA A 818 5.35 1.25 27.53
N ASP A 819 5.77 1.90 26.43
CA ASP A 819 7.03 2.64 26.35
C ASP A 819 7.10 3.82 27.35
N LEU A 820 5.95 4.35 27.78
CA LEU A 820 5.80 5.41 28.78
C LEU A 820 5.69 4.89 30.23
N GLY A 821 5.64 3.58 30.43
CA GLY A 821 5.64 2.92 31.76
C GLY A 821 4.27 2.53 32.31
N PHE A 822 3.22 2.49 31.48
CA PHE A 822 1.94 1.89 31.85
C PHE A 822 2.01 0.36 31.78
N ASP A 823 1.26 -0.31 32.65
CA ASP A 823 0.91 -1.72 32.46
C ASP A 823 -0.24 -1.79 31.45
N VAL A 824 -0.01 -2.40 30.27
CA VAL A 824 -0.99 -2.40 29.18
C VAL A 824 -1.44 -3.82 28.84
N ASP A 825 -2.73 -4.07 29.00
CA ASP A 825 -3.40 -5.27 28.49
C ASP A 825 -4.04 -4.98 27.13
N VAL A 826 -3.83 -5.87 26.15
CA VAL A 826 -4.47 -5.75 24.83
C VAL A 826 -5.58 -6.77 24.73
N GLY A 827 -6.82 -6.27 24.63
CA GLY A 827 -8.00 -7.10 24.41
C GLY A 827 -7.90 -7.87 23.08
N PRO A 828 -8.27 -9.16 23.04
CA PRO A 828 -8.49 -9.88 21.81
C PRO A 828 -9.47 -9.18 20.87
N LEU A 829 -9.33 -9.44 19.58
CA LEU A 829 -10.32 -9.00 18.60
C LEU A 829 -11.65 -9.74 18.82
N PHE A 830 -12.74 -9.07 18.46
CA PHE A 830 -14.10 -9.62 18.42
C PHE A 830 -14.73 -9.94 19.78
N GLN A 831 -14.27 -9.28 20.83
CA GLN A 831 -14.92 -9.37 22.13
C GLN A 831 -16.31 -8.73 22.11
N THR A 832 -17.23 -9.36 22.81
CA THR A 832 -18.45 -8.71 23.28
C THR A 832 -18.12 -7.73 24.42
N PRO A 833 -19.00 -6.76 24.70
CA PRO A 833 -18.83 -5.89 25.87
C PRO A 833 -18.72 -6.67 27.19
N GLU A 834 -19.40 -7.81 27.32
CA GLU A 834 -19.30 -8.68 28.50
C GLU A 834 -17.92 -9.33 28.63
N GLU A 835 -17.39 -9.90 27.54
CA GLU A 835 -16.05 -10.51 27.53
C GLU A 835 -14.96 -9.47 27.84
N ALA A 836 -15.08 -8.27 27.29
CA ALA A 836 -14.16 -7.16 27.58
C ALA A 836 -14.28 -6.68 29.03
N ALA A 837 -15.49 -6.52 29.57
CA ALA A 837 -15.69 -6.15 30.96
C ALA A 837 -15.08 -7.19 31.92
N ARG A 838 -15.32 -8.48 31.66
CA ARG A 838 -14.76 -9.57 32.47
C ARG A 838 -13.25 -9.56 32.47
N GLN A 839 -12.62 -9.42 31.30
CA GLN A 839 -11.16 -9.35 31.22
C GLN A 839 -10.59 -8.14 31.99
N ALA A 840 -11.22 -6.97 31.89
CA ALA A 840 -10.78 -5.78 32.61
C ALA A 840 -10.88 -5.94 34.14
N VAL A 841 -11.92 -6.62 34.62
CA VAL A 841 -12.11 -6.96 36.05
C VAL A 841 -11.09 -7.99 36.51
N ASP A 842 -10.90 -9.07 35.76
CA ASP A 842 -9.96 -10.15 36.09
C ASP A 842 -8.51 -9.65 36.12
N ALA A 843 -8.16 -8.67 35.25
CA ALA A 843 -6.85 -8.03 35.20
C ALA A 843 -6.68 -6.89 36.24
N ASP A 844 -7.74 -6.54 36.98
CA ASP A 844 -7.77 -5.38 37.89
C ASP A 844 -7.23 -4.09 37.24
N CYS A 845 -7.74 -3.79 36.04
CA CYS A 845 -7.39 -2.58 35.32
C CYS A 845 -7.97 -1.35 36.03
N HIS A 846 -7.22 -0.25 36.01
CA HIS A 846 -7.76 1.05 36.45
C HIS A 846 -8.69 1.65 35.39
N ALA A 847 -8.45 1.33 34.12
CA ALA A 847 -9.19 1.88 33.00
C ALA A 847 -9.30 0.90 31.81
N VAL A 848 -10.34 1.09 31.00
CA VAL A 848 -10.52 0.47 29.69
C VAL A 848 -10.54 1.55 28.62
N GLY A 849 -9.64 1.47 27.65
CA GLY A 849 -9.65 2.27 26.43
C GLY A 849 -10.39 1.53 25.31
N ALA A 850 -11.65 1.89 25.06
CA ALA A 850 -12.44 1.33 23.97
C ALA A 850 -12.06 1.98 22.63
N SER A 851 -11.33 1.23 21.78
CA SER A 851 -10.93 1.69 20.44
C SER A 851 -11.98 1.30 19.40
N SER A 852 -12.74 2.27 18.89
CA SER A 852 -13.87 2.10 17.96
C SER A 852 -13.64 2.85 16.65
N LEU A 853 -13.58 2.13 15.53
CA LEU A 853 -13.42 2.67 14.19
C LEU A 853 -14.53 2.21 13.22
N ALA A 854 -15.45 1.36 13.68
CA ALA A 854 -16.57 0.83 12.89
C ALA A 854 -17.92 1.48 13.23
N ALA A 855 -17.92 2.68 13.82
CA ALA A 855 -19.12 3.45 14.20
C ALA A 855 -20.07 2.74 15.20
N GLY A 856 -19.61 1.70 15.89
CA GLY A 856 -20.38 0.98 16.93
C GLY A 856 -20.35 1.64 18.32
N HIS A 857 -19.69 2.79 18.48
CA HIS A 857 -19.41 3.41 19.79
C HIS A 857 -20.66 3.77 20.58
N LEU A 858 -21.73 4.24 19.93
CA LEU A 858 -22.99 4.58 20.59
C LEU A 858 -23.74 3.36 21.16
N THR A 859 -23.34 2.16 20.76
CA THR A 859 -23.98 0.91 21.15
C THR A 859 -23.09 0.09 22.08
N LEU A 860 -21.84 -0.11 21.70
CA LEU A 860 -20.91 -1.03 22.38
C LEU A 860 -20.28 -0.42 23.64
N VAL A 861 -19.98 0.89 23.64
CA VAL A 861 -19.35 1.55 24.80
C VAL A 861 -20.32 1.68 25.98
N PRO A 862 -21.60 2.12 25.79
CA PRO A 862 -22.57 2.08 26.88
C PRO A 862 -22.84 0.65 27.41
N ALA A 863 -22.82 -0.35 26.52
CA ALA A 863 -22.95 -1.75 26.93
C ALA A 863 -21.78 -2.19 27.82
N LEU A 864 -20.53 -1.83 27.48
CA LEU A 864 -19.34 -2.14 28.28
C LEU A 864 -19.46 -1.57 29.71
N ILE A 865 -19.85 -0.29 29.83
CA ILE A 865 -20.02 0.38 31.13
C ILE A 865 -21.09 -0.35 31.96
N LYS A 866 -22.18 -0.77 31.33
CA LYS A 866 -23.24 -1.54 31.99
C LYS A 866 -22.77 -2.92 32.45
N GLU A 867 -21.94 -3.60 31.68
CA GLU A 867 -21.37 -4.90 32.06
C GLU A 867 -20.34 -4.76 33.20
N LEU A 868 -19.51 -3.72 33.20
CA LEU A 868 -18.60 -3.42 34.32
C LEU A 868 -19.37 -3.20 35.63
N ALA A 869 -20.47 -2.43 35.58
CA ALA A 869 -21.33 -2.23 36.74
C ALA A 869 -22.00 -3.53 37.22
N LYS A 870 -22.45 -4.40 36.31
CA LYS A 870 -23.02 -5.71 36.65
C LYS A 870 -22.01 -6.64 37.32
N LEU A 871 -20.73 -6.56 36.93
CA LEU A 871 -19.64 -7.30 37.53
C LEU A 871 -19.14 -6.69 38.86
N GLY A 872 -19.80 -5.64 39.36
CA GLY A 872 -19.46 -5.02 40.64
C GLY A 872 -18.24 -4.09 40.59
N ARG A 873 -17.80 -3.70 39.39
CA ARG A 873 -16.65 -2.80 39.18
C ARG A 873 -17.00 -1.54 38.38
N PRO A 874 -17.98 -0.73 38.83
CA PRO A 874 -18.31 0.54 38.17
C PRO A 874 -17.22 1.61 38.34
N ASP A 875 -16.22 1.37 39.20
CA ASP A 875 -15.05 2.20 39.44
C ASP A 875 -14.03 2.18 38.28
N ILE A 876 -14.03 1.12 37.46
CA ILE A 876 -13.14 1.02 36.30
C ILE A 876 -13.53 2.08 35.26
N LEU A 877 -12.61 3.01 35.00
CA LEU A 877 -12.85 4.15 34.11
C LEU A 877 -12.91 3.70 32.65
N VAL A 878 -13.80 4.31 31.85
CA VAL A 878 -13.92 4.00 30.42
C VAL A 878 -13.57 5.22 29.57
N PHE A 879 -12.59 5.05 28.68
CA PHE A 879 -12.20 6.02 27.66
C PHE A 879 -12.62 5.52 26.28
N ALA A 880 -12.98 6.43 25.38
CA ALA A 880 -13.29 6.08 23.99
C ALA A 880 -12.27 6.71 23.05
N GLY A 881 -11.85 5.98 22.01
CA GLY A 881 -10.98 6.54 20.98
C GLY A 881 -11.19 5.89 19.62
N GLY A 882 -10.68 6.54 18.57
CA GLY A 882 -10.93 6.14 17.18
C GLY A 882 -11.84 7.12 16.45
N VAL A 883 -12.47 6.69 15.36
CA VAL A 883 -13.30 7.56 14.51
C VAL A 883 -14.65 7.75 15.17
N ILE A 884 -14.77 8.81 15.98
CA ILE A 884 -15.98 9.18 16.71
C ILE A 884 -16.35 10.60 16.29
N PRO A 885 -17.49 10.81 15.62
CA PRO A 885 -17.95 12.13 15.24
C PRO A 885 -18.13 13.05 16.46
N PRO A 886 -17.72 14.33 16.42
CA PRO A 886 -17.85 15.26 17.54
C PRO A 886 -19.29 15.42 18.09
N GLN A 887 -20.30 15.21 17.24
CA GLN A 887 -21.71 15.27 17.63
C GLN A 887 -22.15 14.13 18.57
N ASP A 888 -21.40 13.03 18.61
CA ASP A 888 -21.71 11.86 19.43
C ASP A 888 -21.06 11.94 20.84
N TYR A 889 -20.18 12.90 21.07
CA TYR A 889 -19.39 13.01 22.30
C TYR A 889 -20.30 13.21 23.52
N ASP A 890 -21.29 14.11 23.42
CA ASP A 890 -22.24 14.38 24.51
C ASP A 890 -23.03 13.12 24.91
N ALA A 891 -23.34 12.24 23.96
CA ALA A 891 -24.02 10.98 24.23
C ALA A 891 -23.10 9.98 24.96
N LEU A 892 -21.83 9.90 24.56
CA LEU A 892 -20.82 9.06 25.22
C LEU A 892 -20.53 9.52 26.66
N TYR A 893 -20.38 10.83 26.87
CA TYR A 893 -20.19 11.38 28.22
C TYR A 893 -21.37 11.08 29.13
N LYS A 894 -22.61 11.24 28.64
CA LYS A 894 -23.83 10.87 29.40
C LYS A 894 -23.91 9.37 29.71
N ALA A 895 -23.31 8.52 28.86
CA ALA A 895 -23.24 7.09 29.10
C ALA A 895 -22.19 6.68 30.15
N GLY A 896 -21.28 7.59 30.53
CA GLY A 896 -20.24 7.36 31.55
C GLY A 896 -18.81 7.31 31.02
N VAL A 897 -18.56 7.70 29.76
CA VAL A 897 -17.19 7.83 29.22
C VAL A 897 -16.48 9.02 29.87
N CYS A 898 -15.21 8.86 30.25
CA CYS A 898 -14.44 9.89 30.95
C CYS A 898 -13.82 10.93 30.00
N ALA A 899 -13.26 10.47 28.88
CA ALA A 899 -12.70 11.31 27.81
C ALA A 899 -12.79 10.60 26.46
N VAL A 900 -12.84 11.38 25.38
CA VAL A 900 -12.85 10.89 23.99
C VAL A 900 -11.59 11.36 23.25
N PHE A 901 -10.84 10.41 22.68
CA PHE A 901 -9.58 10.65 21.95
C PHE A 901 -9.74 10.37 20.45
N GLY A 902 -9.97 11.42 19.67
CA GLY A 902 -10.15 11.33 18.20
C GLY A 902 -8.83 11.21 17.41
N PRO A 903 -8.93 11.05 16.07
CA PRO A 903 -7.81 11.12 15.14
C PRO A 903 -6.89 12.34 15.35
N GLY A 904 -5.58 12.13 15.28
CA GLY A 904 -4.58 13.19 15.49
C GLY A 904 -4.20 13.43 16.96
N THR A 905 -4.79 12.69 17.90
CA THR A 905 -4.34 12.68 19.31
C THR A 905 -2.89 12.20 19.41
N ARG A 906 -2.04 12.97 20.10
CA ARG A 906 -0.65 12.60 20.40
C ARG A 906 -0.63 11.64 21.58
N ILE A 907 0.18 10.58 21.52
CA ILE A 907 0.18 9.55 22.57
C ILE A 907 0.67 10.11 23.91
N THR A 908 1.69 10.98 23.89
CA THR A 908 2.22 11.62 25.11
C THR A 908 1.15 12.43 25.85
N ASP A 909 0.35 13.20 25.11
CA ASP A 909 -0.72 14.02 25.67
C ASP A 909 -1.87 13.15 26.20
N CYS A 910 -2.26 12.12 25.44
CA CYS A 910 -3.25 11.13 25.86
C CYS A 910 -2.86 10.42 27.15
N ALA A 911 -1.61 9.95 27.26
CA ALA A 911 -1.10 9.27 28.45
C ALA A 911 -1.10 10.17 29.69
N LEU A 912 -0.76 11.45 29.53
CA LEU A 912 -0.84 12.42 30.63
C LEU A 912 -2.27 12.62 31.12
N GLU A 913 -3.23 12.80 30.20
CA GLU A 913 -4.64 13.02 30.53
C GLU A 913 -5.26 11.80 31.21
N VAL A 914 -5.05 10.60 30.67
CA VAL A 914 -5.48 9.35 31.30
C VAL A 914 -4.89 9.21 32.70
N GLY A 915 -3.59 9.45 32.86
CA GLY A 915 -2.92 9.38 34.16
C GLY A 915 -3.48 10.39 35.18
N ILE A 916 -3.83 11.62 34.75
CA ILE A 916 -4.47 12.64 35.60
C ILE A 916 -5.83 12.16 36.10
N ILE A 917 -6.68 11.67 35.18
CA ILE A 917 -8.05 11.27 35.50
C ILE A 917 -8.06 10.08 36.45
N VAL A 918 -7.24 9.05 36.18
CA VAL A 918 -7.08 7.89 37.06
C VAL A 918 -6.60 8.31 38.46
N SER A 919 -5.58 9.15 38.55
CA SER A 919 -5.06 9.64 39.84
C SER A 919 -6.11 10.40 40.66
N THR A 920 -6.96 11.16 39.97
CA THR A 920 -7.99 11.99 40.61
C THR A 920 -9.13 11.14 41.17
N GLN A 921 -9.56 10.11 40.42
CA GLN A 921 -10.58 9.17 40.86
C GLN A 921 -10.13 8.42 42.13
N LEU A 922 -8.91 7.88 42.14
CA LEU A 922 -8.37 7.17 43.30
C LEU A 922 -8.26 8.07 44.55
N ALA A 923 -7.85 9.33 44.37
CA ALA A 923 -7.81 10.30 45.46
C ALA A 923 -9.21 10.62 46.04
N HIS A 924 -10.24 10.68 45.18
CA HIS A 924 -11.62 10.87 45.62
C HIS A 924 -12.12 9.68 46.44
N GLU A 925 -11.81 8.45 46.03
CA GLU A 925 -12.17 7.23 46.77
C GLU A 925 -11.47 7.14 48.13
N GLN A 926 -10.18 7.49 48.20
CA GLN A 926 -9.44 7.56 49.47
C GLN A 926 -10.05 8.59 50.42
N ASN A 927 -10.41 9.77 49.92
CA ASN A 927 -11.06 10.81 50.72
C ASN A 927 -12.45 10.38 51.19
N LEU A 928 -13.25 9.74 50.33
CA LEU A 928 -14.57 9.22 50.70
C LEU A 928 -14.45 8.12 51.77
N PHE A 929 -13.45 7.23 51.64
CA PHE A 929 -13.17 6.19 52.61
C PHE A 929 -12.73 6.76 53.97
N CYS A 930 -11.85 7.77 53.98
CA CYS A 930 -11.48 8.52 55.18
C CYS A 930 -12.70 9.19 55.82
N VAL A 931 -13.59 9.81 55.03
CA VAL A 931 -14.84 10.41 55.54
C VAL A 931 -15.78 9.36 56.13
N ILE A 932 -15.91 8.20 55.50
CA ILE A 932 -16.72 7.08 56.02
C ILE A 932 -16.13 6.55 57.33
N ILE A 933 -14.81 6.35 57.41
CA ILE A 933 -14.13 5.92 58.64
C ILE A 933 -14.31 6.96 59.76
N LEU A 934 -14.08 8.25 59.47
CA LEU A 934 -14.24 9.32 60.45
C LEU A 934 -15.69 9.39 60.98
N ARG A 935 -16.68 9.23 60.09
CA ARG A 935 -18.10 9.13 60.50
C ARG A 935 -18.40 7.88 61.34
N CYS A 936 -17.83 6.73 61.00
CA CYS A 936 -17.98 5.50 61.78
C CYS A 936 -17.30 5.60 63.16
N LEU A 937 -16.26 6.43 63.30
CA LEU A 937 -15.57 6.73 64.55
C LEU A 937 -16.21 7.88 65.34
N GLY A 938 -17.33 8.45 64.89
CA GLY A 938 -18.03 9.55 65.57
C GLY A 938 -17.30 10.89 65.51
N VAL A 939 -16.33 11.05 64.61
CA VAL A 939 -15.61 12.29 64.36
C VAL A 939 -16.36 13.06 63.27
N HIS A 940 -16.86 14.25 63.62
CA HIS A 940 -17.67 15.10 62.72
C HIS A 940 -16.87 15.71 61.57
#